data_AF-A0A8T4WXV1-F1
#
_entry.id   AF-A0A8T4WXV1-F1
#
_cell.length_a   1.000
_cell.length_b   1.000
_cell.length_c   1.000
_cell.angle_alpha   90.00
_cell.angle_beta   90.00
_cell.angle_gamma   90.00
#
_symmetry.space_group_name_H-M   'P 1'
#
loop_
_entity.id
_entity.type
_entity.pdbx_description
1 polymer ?
#
loop_
_entity_poly.entity_id
_entity_poly.type
_entity_poly.pdbx_seq_one_letter_code
_entity_poly.pdbx_strand_id
1 'polypeptide(L)'
;MRRIFAKSAGLVCLLLIFLSFSLGFISAQKTDSGSNLVIGEGETVVISGPSYGVKGDIRIREEGTLEIRTTSFEIYQETDNQFQIDIEGGGSLKLIDSSLSSDKKIDIHTSADSEVKIIDSELDTSGKITGSTEQIEVKKSELHVQEVNIQNENLVVRDSVIHADRWLASSPSAYLNESVFHTGLTFHSDSNVKLYGTVFEDIETNQGADAEVFGKVSISVEDTIGVPIGGADINVERLMKKDHFTASTDGKGEWTRYLPSERLGSGDSSYFGNYQITVGYQEEDIEKTFSLPPVEKRGPGSDDEIGKEMDFKFSKVMPPSSHYDSSKSDINMENTTERVIETYPEQGIETYIQQGNIELSDGRLIIGENSNLKVLQKEKRYRVELENGAQLRMKKNSTIKSDRPLNFYLYDGSRLSLKGADLDVGSIYVGDSSQFIAKNSRIRAGDLYLEGGKFETENSFIDSEKLVVDSESTVMKRSNVVTDTNVTLQADSFELTDLDFNNPVHLESENEEITVTNLTSPEVVPEGGLKVRMRWYVNVEVYNGHERLVPSTNLEIYRQDPVENINVKSMFIPEGKASVPLTSKIITSERSRFIGNYILEGNKSVNGDVVNSETTLVAVDGNVKARVRFKEDFPYSLVINVDLPKKLNPGESFVLEGRATYEGVDLQVENASVELMINHDEDLKWNTTTDEMGRFSIKAKAPSAMGANTIKINVQDEDMMMDSEKSHSLQVGRDDESSLQKFLFTTTSGRFITMMIIIGLVILAYSIVTTPMKSEKGSISSSENMVKWAEKSLKESE
;
A
#
# COMPACT_ATOMS: atom_id res chain seq x y z
N MET A 1 -64.05 -39.63 -16.24
CA MET A 1 -63.65 -40.73 -15.34
C MET A 1 -62.96 -41.90 -16.09
N ARG A 2 -62.01 -41.59 -17.00
CA ARG A 2 -61.07 -42.53 -17.66
C ARG A 2 -59.95 -41.67 -18.27
N ARG A 3 -58.98 -41.23 -17.45
CA ARG A 3 -57.70 -40.58 -17.86
C ARG A 3 -56.88 -40.09 -16.63
N ILE A 4 -56.61 -40.95 -15.65
CA ILE A 4 -55.59 -40.67 -14.60
C ILE A 4 -54.86 -41.98 -14.19
N PHE A 5 -54.51 -42.84 -15.14
CA PHE A 5 -53.69 -44.03 -14.88
C PHE A 5 -52.82 -44.33 -16.11
N ALA A 6 -51.80 -43.50 -16.36
CA ALA A 6 -50.79 -43.77 -17.40
C ALA A 6 -49.48 -42.95 -17.26
N LYS A 7 -49.21 -42.29 -16.12
CA LYS A 7 -48.00 -41.44 -15.98
C LYS A 7 -47.12 -41.72 -14.76
N SER A 8 -47.39 -42.78 -13.99
CA SER A 8 -46.63 -43.12 -12.78
C SER A 8 -45.83 -44.43 -12.88
N ALA A 9 -45.87 -45.14 -14.01
CA ALA A 9 -45.10 -46.38 -14.20
C ALA A 9 -43.78 -46.20 -14.97
N GLY A 10 -43.60 -45.07 -15.68
CA GLY A 10 -42.39 -44.82 -16.49
C GLY A 10 -41.21 -44.19 -15.73
N LEU A 11 -41.46 -43.58 -14.56
CA LEU A 11 -40.41 -42.91 -13.78
C LEU A 11 -39.73 -43.83 -12.76
N VAL A 12 -40.34 -44.98 -12.42
CA VAL A 12 -39.78 -45.94 -11.45
C VAL A 12 -38.86 -46.95 -12.12
N CYS A 13 -39.06 -47.29 -13.41
CA CYS A 13 -38.13 -48.15 -14.14
C CYS A 13 -36.84 -47.44 -14.59
N LEU A 14 -36.85 -46.11 -14.78
CA LEU A 14 -35.63 -45.39 -15.13
C LEU A 14 -34.73 -45.12 -13.91
N LEU A 15 -35.29 -45.12 -12.69
CA LEU A 15 -34.53 -44.96 -11.45
C LEU A 15 -33.93 -46.29 -10.95
N LEU A 16 -34.43 -47.44 -11.40
CA LEU A 16 -33.96 -48.77 -11.00
C LEU A 16 -32.93 -49.39 -11.95
N ILE A 17 -32.68 -48.81 -13.12
CA ILE A 17 -31.60 -49.24 -14.04
C ILE A 17 -30.28 -48.50 -13.74
N PHE A 18 -30.32 -47.41 -12.96
CA PHE A 18 -29.11 -46.70 -12.50
C PHE A 18 -28.51 -47.26 -11.19
N LEU A 19 -29.10 -48.31 -10.61
CA LEU A 19 -28.79 -48.80 -9.26
C LEU A 19 -28.09 -50.17 -9.23
N SER A 20 -27.53 -50.63 -10.36
CA SER A 20 -26.73 -51.86 -10.44
C SER A 20 -25.25 -51.65 -10.78
N PHE A 21 -24.76 -50.40 -10.86
CA PHE A 21 -23.32 -50.14 -10.76
C PHE A 21 -22.96 -49.99 -9.28
N SER A 22 -22.42 -51.04 -8.67
CA SER A 22 -21.82 -50.98 -7.35
C SER A 22 -20.56 -50.12 -7.41
N LEU A 23 -20.70 -48.81 -7.22
CA LEU A 23 -19.57 -47.93 -6.91
C LEU A 23 -19.07 -48.28 -5.51
N GLY A 24 -18.01 -49.08 -5.44
CA GLY A 24 -17.30 -49.35 -4.21
C GLY A 24 -16.47 -48.12 -3.83
N PHE A 25 -16.96 -47.32 -2.89
CA PHE A 25 -16.16 -46.26 -2.26
C PHE A 25 -15.41 -46.86 -1.07
N ILE A 26 -14.10 -47.03 -1.20
CA ILE A 26 -13.23 -47.38 -0.07
C ILE A 26 -12.74 -46.08 0.56
N SER A 27 -13.34 -45.68 1.68
CA SER A 27 -12.87 -44.54 2.50
C SER A 27 -11.66 -45.00 3.32
N ALA A 28 -10.49 -44.44 3.01
CA ALA A 28 -9.22 -44.86 3.60
C ALA A 28 -9.05 -44.37 5.06
N GLN A 29 -9.15 -45.30 6.02
CA GLN A 29 -8.31 -45.28 7.22
C GLN A 29 -7.26 -46.38 7.04
N LYS A 30 -5.99 -46.07 7.33
CA LYS A 30 -4.80 -46.94 7.22
C LYS A 30 -5.11 -48.42 7.50
N THR A 31 -5.44 -49.18 6.46
CA THR A 31 -5.70 -50.62 6.53
C THR A 31 -4.53 -51.35 5.89
N ASP A 32 -3.76 -52.01 6.74
CA ASP A 32 -2.72 -52.97 6.37
C ASP A 32 -3.41 -54.25 5.86
N SER A 33 -4.02 -54.20 4.67
CA SER A 33 -4.64 -55.39 4.07
C SER A 33 -3.54 -56.24 3.43
N GLY A 34 -3.07 -57.27 4.13
CA GLY A 34 -2.10 -58.24 3.61
C GLY A 34 -2.64 -59.17 2.51
N SER A 35 -3.45 -58.65 1.58
CA SER A 35 -4.08 -59.39 0.50
C SER A 35 -4.01 -58.61 -0.81
N ASN A 36 -3.93 -59.36 -1.93
CA ASN A 36 -4.00 -58.81 -3.28
C ASN A 36 -5.25 -57.91 -3.45
N LEU A 37 -5.07 -56.79 -4.16
CA LEU A 37 -6.16 -55.91 -4.58
C LEU A 37 -6.63 -56.36 -5.97
N VAL A 38 -7.79 -57.00 -6.04
CA VAL A 38 -8.34 -57.51 -7.30
C VAL A 38 -9.58 -56.70 -7.66
N ILE A 39 -9.54 -56.04 -8.81
CA ILE A 39 -10.68 -55.34 -9.40
C ILE A 39 -11.35 -56.30 -10.38
N GLY A 40 -12.61 -56.64 -10.13
CA GLY A 40 -13.37 -57.59 -10.94
C GLY A 40 -13.66 -57.10 -12.35
N GLU A 41 -14.16 -58.01 -13.18
CA GLU A 41 -14.56 -57.68 -14.55
C GLU A 41 -15.69 -56.63 -14.55
N GLY A 42 -15.53 -55.55 -15.32
CA GLY A 42 -16.46 -54.42 -15.39
C GLY A 42 -16.62 -53.62 -14.08
N GLU A 43 -15.83 -53.93 -13.03
CA GLU A 43 -15.89 -53.24 -11.75
C GLU A 43 -15.12 -51.92 -11.81
N THR A 44 -15.64 -50.86 -11.19
CA THR A 44 -14.88 -49.62 -10.96
C THR A 44 -14.65 -49.44 -9.47
N VAL A 45 -13.38 -49.44 -9.06
CA VAL A 45 -12.97 -49.16 -7.69
C VAL A 45 -12.25 -47.81 -7.66
N VAL A 46 -12.74 -46.93 -6.78
CA VAL A 46 -12.16 -45.60 -6.56
C VAL A 46 -11.53 -45.55 -5.18
N ILE A 47 -10.24 -45.28 -5.12
CA ILE A 47 -9.47 -45.07 -3.89
C ILE A 47 -9.22 -43.58 -3.73
N SER A 48 -9.68 -43.04 -2.59
CA SER A 48 -9.52 -41.63 -2.25
C SER A 48 -9.24 -41.46 -0.75
N GLY A 49 -8.38 -40.51 -0.41
CA GLY A 49 -7.98 -40.21 0.96
C GLY A 49 -6.47 -39.95 1.07
N PRO A 50 -5.97 -39.46 2.21
CA PRO A 50 -4.60 -38.96 2.30
C PRO A 50 -3.53 -40.03 2.05
N SER A 51 -3.82 -41.30 2.33
CA SER A 51 -2.89 -42.41 2.08
C SER A 51 -3.64 -43.73 1.98
N TYR A 52 -3.16 -44.64 1.14
CA TYR A 52 -3.62 -46.02 1.03
C TYR A 52 -2.42 -46.94 0.84
N GLY A 53 -2.31 -48.00 1.64
CA GLY A 53 -1.21 -48.95 1.58
C GLY A 53 -1.69 -50.36 1.25
N VAL A 54 -0.97 -51.09 0.40
CA VAL A 54 -1.28 -52.49 0.07
C VAL A 54 -0.03 -53.37 0.16
N LYS A 55 -0.21 -54.62 0.63
CA LYS A 55 0.82 -55.67 0.62
C LYS A 55 0.30 -56.88 -0.16
N GLY A 56 0.44 -56.83 -1.48
CA GLY A 56 -0.06 -57.85 -2.42
C GLY A 56 -0.05 -57.36 -3.87
N ASP A 57 -0.31 -58.27 -4.80
CA ASP A 57 -0.48 -57.92 -6.21
C ASP A 57 -1.70 -57.03 -6.41
N ILE A 58 -1.65 -56.18 -7.43
CA ILE A 58 -2.80 -55.45 -7.94
C ILE A 58 -3.20 -56.07 -9.26
N ARG A 59 -4.44 -56.53 -9.39
CA ARG A 59 -4.95 -57.11 -10.64
C ARG A 59 -6.23 -56.41 -11.07
N ILE A 60 -6.18 -55.75 -12.21
CA ILE A 60 -7.32 -55.11 -12.85
C ILE A 60 -7.78 -56.03 -13.99
N ARG A 61 -8.93 -56.69 -13.81
CA ARG A 61 -9.46 -57.63 -14.79
C ARG A 61 -10.09 -56.90 -15.99
N GLU A 62 -10.53 -57.69 -16.97
CA GLU A 62 -11.16 -57.19 -18.20
C GLU A 62 -12.31 -56.23 -17.93
N GLU A 63 -12.31 -55.07 -18.60
CA GLU A 63 -13.23 -53.94 -18.39
C GLU A 63 -13.23 -53.33 -16.97
N GLY A 64 -12.40 -53.82 -16.05
CA GLY A 64 -12.24 -53.29 -14.70
C GLY A 64 -11.51 -51.95 -14.71
N THR A 65 -11.81 -51.07 -13.75
CA THR A 65 -11.14 -49.77 -13.59
C THR A 65 -10.68 -49.59 -12.14
N LEU A 66 -9.38 -49.40 -11.94
CA LEU A 66 -8.83 -48.88 -10.70
C LEU A 66 -8.53 -47.39 -10.88
N GLU A 67 -9.18 -46.56 -10.07
CA GLU A 67 -8.99 -45.12 -10.07
C GLU A 67 -8.51 -44.64 -8.70
N ILE A 68 -7.31 -44.07 -8.65
CA ILE A 68 -6.70 -43.52 -7.44
C ILE A 68 -6.70 -42.00 -7.59
N ARG A 69 -7.35 -41.30 -6.65
CA ARG A 69 -7.48 -39.84 -6.67
C ARG A 69 -7.07 -39.19 -5.36
N THR A 70 -6.32 -38.07 -5.40
CA THR A 70 -5.97 -37.31 -4.18
C THR A 70 -5.39 -38.20 -3.08
N THR A 71 -4.57 -39.19 -3.46
CA THR A 71 -4.10 -40.26 -2.57
C THR A 71 -2.61 -40.54 -2.75
N SER A 72 -1.91 -40.73 -1.63
CA SER A 72 -0.59 -41.38 -1.63
C SER A 72 -0.76 -42.89 -1.51
N PHE A 73 -0.57 -43.60 -2.61
CA PHE A 73 -0.77 -45.04 -2.74
C PHE A 73 0.57 -45.77 -2.66
N GLU A 74 0.80 -46.49 -1.57
CA GLU A 74 2.06 -47.20 -1.30
C GLU A 74 1.89 -48.72 -1.44
N ILE A 75 2.80 -49.37 -2.17
CA ILE A 75 2.88 -50.83 -2.21
C ILE A 75 4.06 -51.28 -1.33
N TYR A 76 3.77 -52.01 -0.26
CA TYR A 76 4.78 -52.48 0.69
C TYR A 76 5.30 -53.86 0.32
N GLN A 77 6.60 -53.97 0.04
CA GLN A 77 7.28 -55.24 -0.27
C GLN A 77 8.67 -55.31 0.35
N GLU A 78 9.19 -56.52 0.49
CA GLU A 78 10.48 -56.81 1.16
C GLU A 78 11.63 -57.01 0.15
N THR A 79 11.30 -57.38 -1.09
CA THR A 79 12.25 -57.61 -2.18
C THR A 79 11.75 -56.99 -3.48
N ASP A 80 12.66 -56.66 -4.40
CA ASP A 80 12.30 -56.20 -5.75
C ASP A 80 11.37 -57.20 -6.45
N ASN A 81 10.32 -56.67 -7.08
CA ASN A 81 9.30 -57.42 -7.82
C ASN A 81 8.67 -58.56 -7.01
N GLN A 82 8.50 -58.38 -5.69
CA GLN A 82 7.71 -59.33 -4.88
C GLN A 82 6.24 -59.31 -5.31
N PHE A 83 5.74 -58.13 -5.68
CA PHE A 83 4.39 -57.90 -6.19
C PHE A 83 4.45 -57.16 -7.53
N GLN A 84 3.36 -57.23 -8.28
CA GLN A 84 3.20 -56.58 -9.58
C GLN A 84 1.81 -55.96 -9.75
N ILE A 85 1.69 -55.09 -10.76
CA ILE A 85 0.40 -54.53 -11.21
C ILE A 85 0.06 -55.16 -12.57
N ASP A 86 -0.95 -56.01 -12.61
CA ASP A 86 -1.47 -56.64 -13.82
C ASP A 86 -2.73 -55.91 -14.30
N ILE A 87 -2.72 -55.45 -15.55
CA ILE A 87 -3.88 -54.88 -16.25
C ILE A 87 -4.26 -55.82 -17.40
N GLU A 88 -5.35 -56.55 -17.24
CA GLU A 88 -5.90 -57.46 -18.25
C GLU A 88 -6.61 -56.66 -19.36
N GLY A 89 -6.98 -57.32 -20.46
CA GLY A 89 -7.44 -56.61 -21.66
C GLY A 89 -8.73 -55.83 -21.43
N GLY A 90 -8.81 -54.58 -21.89
CA GLY A 90 -9.92 -53.68 -21.56
C GLY A 90 -9.89 -53.09 -20.15
N GLY A 91 -8.98 -53.53 -19.27
CA GLY A 91 -8.81 -52.98 -17.93
C GLY A 91 -8.16 -51.59 -17.94
N SER A 92 -8.42 -50.78 -16.92
CA SER A 92 -7.96 -49.38 -16.85
C SER A 92 -7.36 -49.02 -15.48
N LEU A 93 -6.14 -48.46 -15.48
CA LEU A 93 -5.50 -47.86 -14.31
C LEU A 93 -5.47 -46.33 -14.47
N LYS A 94 -5.99 -45.59 -13.49
CA LYS A 94 -6.04 -44.12 -13.49
C LYS A 94 -5.46 -43.55 -12.20
N LEU A 95 -4.36 -42.82 -12.30
CA LEU A 95 -3.79 -41.98 -11.24
C LEU A 95 -4.13 -40.52 -11.55
N ILE A 96 -4.82 -39.85 -10.62
CA ILE A 96 -5.25 -38.44 -10.80
C ILE A 96 -4.95 -37.68 -9.52
N ASP A 97 -4.11 -36.63 -9.58
CA ASP A 97 -3.70 -35.86 -8.39
C ASP A 97 -3.23 -36.80 -7.26
N SER A 98 -2.37 -37.77 -7.57
CA SER A 98 -2.02 -38.87 -6.67
C SER A 98 -0.56 -39.27 -6.79
N SER A 99 -0.04 -40.02 -5.81
CA SER A 99 1.24 -40.71 -5.96
C SER A 99 1.04 -42.22 -5.88
N LEU A 100 1.73 -42.98 -6.73
CA LEU A 100 1.89 -44.43 -6.60
C LEU A 100 3.38 -44.71 -6.40
N SER A 101 3.75 -45.22 -5.23
CA SER A 101 5.15 -45.45 -4.88
C SER A 101 5.42 -46.81 -4.26
N SER A 102 6.67 -47.25 -4.37
CA SER A 102 7.20 -48.43 -3.70
C SER A 102 8.69 -48.28 -3.39
N ASP A 103 9.13 -48.77 -2.23
CA ASP A 103 10.53 -48.71 -1.81
C ASP A 103 11.42 -49.80 -2.44
N LYS A 104 10.82 -50.68 -3.24
CA LYS A 104 11.46 -51.72 -4.06
C LYS A 104 10.89 -51.66 -5.47
N LYS A 105 11.53 -52.32 -6.43
CA LYS A 105 11.04 -52.33 -7.82
C LYS A 105 9.65 -52.95 -7.96
N ILE A 106 8.79 -52.35 -8.77
CA ILE A 106 7.48 -52.91 -9.16
C ILE A 106 7.33 -52.87 -10.66
N ASP A 107 6.92 -54.00 -11.23
CA ASP A 107 6.57 -54.09 -12.64
C ASP A 107 5.06 -53.88 -12.83
N ILE A 108 4.72 -53.13 -13.88
CA ILE A 108 3.37 -52.93 -14.38
C ILE A 108 3.27 -53.68 -15.72
N HIS A 109 2.35 -54.64 -15.81
CA HIS A 109 2.10 -55.45 -16.98
C HIS A 109 0.74 -55.09 -17.59
N THR A 110 0.73 -54.73 -18.87
CA THR A 110 -0.48 -54.34 -19.59
C THR A 110 -0.80 -55.34 -20.69
N SER A 111 -2.09 -55.63 -20.89
CA SER A 111 -2.59 -56.51 -21.96
C SER A 111 -3.27 -55.69 -23.07
N ALA A 112 -3.39 -56.25 -24.27
CA ALA A 112 -4.07 -55.59 -25.39
C ALA A 112 -5.42 -54.98 -24.97
N ASP A 113 -5.74 -53.81 -25.51
CA ASP A 113 -6.95 -53.04 -25.19
C ASP A 113 -7.02 -52.44 -23.77
N SER A 114 -5.98 -52.58 -22.93
CA SER A 114 -5.96 -51.91 -21.61
C SER A 114 -5.73 -50.40 -21.73
N GLU A 115 -5.89 -49.67 -20.62
CA GLU A 115 -5.64 -48.23 -20.53
C GLU A 115 -4.81 -47.87 -19.28
N VAL A 116 -3.82 -46.98 -19.45
CA VAL A 116 -3.06 -46.39 -18.33
C VAL A 116 -3.10 -44.86 -18.42
N LYS A 117 -3.60 -44.20 -17.36
CA LYS A 117 -3.69 -42.74 -17.26
C LYS A 117 -3.01 -42.25 -15.99
N ILE A 118 -2.09 -41.29 -16.12
CA ILE A 118 -1.35 -40.65 -15.03
C ILE A 118 -1.47 -39.14 -15.24
N ILE A 119 -2.22 -38.46 -14.38
CA ILE A 119 -2.58 -37.05 -14.57
C ILE A 119 -2.31 -36.29 -13.27
N ASP A 120 -1.49 -35.24 -13.34
CA ASP A 120 -1.11 -34.44 -12.16
C ASP A 120 -0.57 -35.32 -11.02
N SER A 121 0.18 -36.36 -11.36
CA SER A 121 0.50 -37.47 -10.45
C SER A 121 1.97 -37.86 -10.48
N GLU A 122 2.41 -38.56 -9.45
CA GLU A 122 3.74 -39.16 -9.36
C GLU A 122 3.64 -40.69 -9.43
N LEU A 123 4.45 -41.31 -10.27
CA LEU A 123 4.59 -42.77 -10.34
C LEU A 123 6.06 -43.14 -10.10
N ASP A 124 6.37 -43.64 -8.92
CA ASP A 124 7.70 -44.15 -8.57
C ASP A 124 7.64 -45.65 -8.28
N THR A 125 7.92 -46.43 -9.33
CA THR A 125 8.00 -47.90 -9.18
C THR A 125 9.43 -48.41 -9.27
N SER A 126 10.35 -47.61 -9.81
CA SER A 126 11.73 -48.02 -10.12
C SER A 126 11.85 -49.34 -10.92
N GLY A 127 10.73 -49.85 -11.45
CA GLY A 127 10.59 -51.11 -12.19
C GLY A 127 10.09 -50.85 -13.60
N LYS A 128 9.48 -51.84 -14.25
CA LYS A 128 9.18 -51.75 -15.68
C LYS A 128 7.70 -51.58 -15.96
N ILE A 129 7.35 -50.78 -16.98
CA ILE A 129 6.00 -50.79 -17.57
C ILE A 129 6.10 -51.52 -18.91
N THR A 130 5.47 -52.68 -19.04
CA THR A 130 5.62 -53.57 -20.20
C THR A 130 4.29 -54.11 -20.69
N GLY A 131 4.18 -54.35 -21.99
CA GLY A 131 3.05 -55.10 -22.56
C GLY A 131 2.44 -54.46 -23.80
N SER A 132 1.13 -54.63 -23.95
CA SER A 132 0.32 -53.94 -24.96
C SER A 132 -0.83 -53.19 -24.29
N THR A 133 -1.35 -52.12 -24.89
CA THR A 133 -2.43 -51.28 -24.31
C THR A 133 -3.05 -50.44 -25.42
N GLU A 134 -4.34 -50.12 -25.35
CA GLU A 134 -4.95 -49.17 -26.31
C GLU A 134 -4.33 -47.77 -26.15
N GLN A 135 -4.24 -47.30 -24.90
CA GLN A 135 -3.86 -45.93 -24.60
C GLN A 135 -2.96 -45.82 -23.37
N ILE A 136 -1.89 -45.03 -23.52
CA ILE A 136 -1.12 -44.47 -22.39
C ILE A 136 -1.23 -42.96 -22.44
N GLU A 137 -1.64 -42.37 -21.33
CA GLU A 137 -1.72 -40.92 -21.17
C GLU A 137 -0.99 -40.48 -19.90
N VAL A 138 0.02 -39.65 -20.05
CA VAL A 138 0.80 -39.05 -18.96
C VAL A 138 0.71 -37.54 -19.10
N LYS A 139 0.20 -36.82 -18.09
CA LYS A 139 -0.01 -35.37 -18.15
C LYS A 139 0.37 -34.70 -16.85
N LYS A 140 1.18 -33.63 -16.89
CA LYS A 140 1.59 -32.88 -15.68
C LYS A 140 2.13 -33.79 -14.57
N SER A 141 2.83 -34.85 -14.95
CA SER A 141 3.15 -35.96 -14.05
C SER A 141 4.65 -36.24 -14.05
N GLU A 142 5.10 -36.92 -13.01
CA GLU A 142 6.48 -37.35 -12.86
C GLU A 142 6.54 -38.89 -12.78
N LEU A 143 7.35 -39.51 -13.65
CA LEU A 143 7.51 -40.96 -13.71
C LEU A 143 8.96 -41.34 -13.40
N HIS A 144 9.14 -42.17 -12.37
CA HIS A 144 10.40 -42.84 -12.02
C HIS A 144 10.25 -44.34 -12.25
N VAL A 145 10.77 -44.80 -13.39
CA VAL A 145 10.68 -46.18 -13.85
C VAL A 145 12.03 -46.63 -14.39
N GLN A 146 12.29 -47.93 -14.43
CA GLN A 146 13.48 -48.46 -15.08
C GLN A 146 13.31 -48.48 -16.61
N GLU A 147 12.21 -49.02 -17.09
CA GLU A 147 11.98 -49.24 -18.52
C GLU A 147 10.51 -49.09 -18.85
N VAL A 148 10.20 -48.37 -19.94
CA VAL A 148 8.87 -48.41 -20.57
C VAL A 148 9.03 -49.15 -21.89
N ASN A 149 8.36 -50.28 -22.05
CA ASN A 149 8.40 -51.09 -23.27
C ASN A 149 6.99 -51.55 -23.64
N ILE A 150 6.27 -50.72 -24.39
CA ILE A 150 4.84 -50.92 -24.60
C ILE A 150 4.49 -50.81 -26.09
N GLN A 151 3.63 -51.72 -26.54
CA GLN A 151 2.95 -51.65 -27.83
C GLN A 151 1.57 -51.05 -27.64
N ASN A 152 1.31 -49.90 -28.21
CA ASN A 152 0.06 -49.20 -27.99
C ASN A 152 -0.55 -48.61 -29.25
N GLU A 153 -1.83 -48.25 -29.21
CA GLU A 153 -2.47 -47.57 -30.34
C GLU A 153 -2.25 -46.06 -30.27
N ASN A 154 -2.26 -45.50 -29.06
CA ASN A 154 -2.13 -44.06 -28.82
C ASN A 154 -1.25 -43.76 -27.59
N LEU A 155 -0.14 -43.03 -27.78
CA LEU A 155 0.72 -42.53 -26.71
C LEU A 155 0.56 -41.02 -26.58
N VAL A 156 0.19 -40.54 -25.41
CA VAL A 156 0.10 -39.10 -25.11
C VAL A 156 0.92 -38.78 -23.87
N VAL A 157 1.98 -37.98 -24.02
CA VAL A 157 2.76 -37.45 -22.89
C VAL A 157 2.76 -35.92 -22.97
N ARG A 158 2.34 -35.23 -21.92
CA ARG A 158 2.29 -33.75 -21.90
C ARG A 158 2.78 -33.17 -20.59
N ASP A 159 3.58 -32.11 -20.64
CA ASP A 159 3.97 -31.32 -19.46
C ASP A 159 4.55 -32.21 -18.34
N SER A 160 5.24 -33.30 -18.69
CA SER A 160 5.62 -34.36 -17.74
C SER A 160 7.13 -34.62 -17.74
N VAL A 161 7.64 -35.11 -16.62
CA VAL A 161 9.06 -35.48 -16.46
C VAL A 161 9.17 -36.99 -16.33
N ILE A 162 9.98 -37.60 -17.18
CA ILE A 162 10.14 -39.04 -17.30
C ILE A 162 11.60 -39.41 -17.02
N HIS A 163 11.81 -40.07 -15.89
CA HIS A 163 13.06 -40.72 -15.50
C HIS A 163 12.94 -42.21 -15.83
N ALA A 164 13.48 -42.61 -16.97
CA ALA A 164 13.58 -44.00 -17.40
C ALA A 164 15.00 -44.31 -17.87
N ASP A 165 15.51 -45.53 -17.65
CA ASP A 165 16.78 -45.96 -18.27
C ASP A 165 16.59 -46.26 -19.76
N ARG A 166 15.35 -46.64 -20.15
CA ARG A 166 15.00 -46.93 -21.53
C ARG A 166 13.51 -46.70 -21.81
N TRP A 167 13.22 -46.06 -22.95
CA TRP A 167 11.85 -45.90 -23.46
C TRP A 167 11.71 -46.50 -24.86
N LEU A 168 11.00 -47.63 -24.95
CA LEU A 168 10.60 -48.30 -26.18
C LEU A 168 9.08 -48.20 -26.34
N ALA A 169 8.62 -47.51 -27.38
CA ALA A 169 7.20 -47.45 -27.70
C ALA A 169 6.96 -47.88 -29.15
N SER A 170 5.93 -48.69 -29.36
CA SER A 170 5.41 -48.99 -30.70
C SER A 170 4.00 -48.44 -30.76
N SER A 171 3.83 -47.24 -31.32
CA SER A 171 2.56 -46.54 -31.35
C SER A 171 2.29 -45.95 -32.74
N PRO A 172 1.24 -46.39 -33.47
CA PRO A 172 0.85 -45.79 -34.74
C PRO A 172 0.70 -44.26 -34.66
N SER A 173 0.28 -43.75 -33.50
CA SER A 173 0.24 -42.32 -33.18
C SER A 173 0.88 -42.05 -31.82
N ALA A 174 1.93 -41.24 -31.77
CA ALA A 174 2.51 -40.76 -30.52
C ALA A 174 2.57 -39.22 -30.51
N TYR A 175 2.04 -38.61 -29.46
CA TYR A 175 2.02 -37.17 -29.24
C TYR A 175 2.69 -36.83 -27.91
N LEU A 176 3.88 -36.24 -27.99
CA LEU A 176 4.66 -35.81 -26.84
C LEU A 176 4.75 -34.28 -26.87
N ASN A 177 4.43 -33.59 -25.77
CA ASN A 177 4.39 -32.13 -25.72
C ASN A 177 5.00 -31.60 -24.42
N GLU A 178 5.92 -30.63 -24.49
CA GLU A 178 6.50 -29.93 -23.33
C GLU A 178 6.95 -30.89 -22.22
N SER A 179 7.51 -32.04 -22.59
CA SER A 179 7.89 -33.10 -21.66
C SER A 179 9.39 -33.34 -21.67
N VAL A 180 9.93 -33.83 -20.55
CA VAL A 180 11.37 -34.09 -20.38
C VAL A 180 11.59 -35.58 -20.22
N PHE A 181 12.47 -36.16 -21.05
CA PHE A 181 12.91 -37.53 -20.98
C PHE A 181 14.41 -37.56 -20.70
N HIS A 182 14.80 -38.16 -19.58
CA HIS A 182 16.22 -38.32 -19.22
C HIS A 182 16.90 -39.53 -19.89
N THR A 183 16.35 -39.99 -21.02
CA THR A 183 16.82 -41.15 -21.80
C THR A 183 16.55 -40.94 -23.29
N GLY A 184 17.18 -41.78 -24.12
CA GLY A 184 16.80 -41.98 -25.51
C GLY A 184 15.39 -42.55 -25.68
N LEU A 185 14.71 -42.09 -26.73
CA LEU A 185 13.40 -42.56 -27.19
C LEU A 185 13.58 -43.48 -28.41
N THR A 186 13.09 -44.72 -28.33
CA THR A 186 13.08 -45.62 -29.50
C THR A 186 11.65 -45.91 -29.92
N PHE A 187 11.37 -45.68 -31.20
CA PHE A 187 10.08 -45.99 -31.82
C PHE A 187 10.18 -47.13 -32.82
N HIS A 188 9.26 -48.09 -32.72
CA HIS A 188 9.20 -49.27 -33.60
C HIS A 188 8.17 -49.10 -34.73
N SER A 189 8.27 -49.97 -35.73
CA SER A 189 7.51 -50.04 -37.01
C SER A 189 6.15 -49.31 -37.06
N ASP A 190 5.93 -48.58 -38.15
CA ASP A 190 4.69 -47.86 -38.51
C ASP A 190 4.25 -46.74 -37.56
N SER A 191 5.11 -46.33 -36.60
CA SER A 191 4.81 -45.22 -35.70
C SER A 191 4.91 -43.86 -36.40
N ASN A 192 3.90 -43.00 -36.23
CA ASN A 192 3.97 -41.57 -36.57
C ASN A 192 4.08 -40.76 -35.27
N VAL A 193 5.25 -40.21 -35.01
CA VAL A 193 5.58 -39.55 -33.75
C VAL A 193 5.67 -38.04 -33.96
N LYS A 194 5.02 -37.26 -33.10
CA LYS A 194 5.16 -35.81 -33.03
C LYS A 194 5.64 -35.37 -31.66
N LEU A 195 6.80 -34.72 -31.61
CA LEU A 195 7.45 -34.24 -30.40
C LEU A 195 7.39 -32.71 -30.38
N TYR A 196 6.62 -32.09 -29.49
CA TYR A 196 6.52 -30.63 -29.37
C TYR A 196 7.28 -30.17 -28.13
N GLY A 197 8.31 -29.33 -28.27
CA GLY A 197 9.05 -28.80 -27.12
C GLY A 197 9.54 -29.88 -26.14
N THR A 198 9.78 -31.09 -26.64
CA THR A 198 10.11 -32.26 -25.83
C THR A 198 11.63 -32.35 -25.72
N VAL A 199 12.15 -32.47 -24.51
CA VAL A 199 13.57 -32.65 -24.20
C VAL A 199 13.85 -34.15 -24.09
N PHE A 200 14.87 -34.65 -24.77
CA PHE A 200 15.27 -36.06 -24.76
C PHE A 200 16.76 -36.22 -25.09
N GLU A 201 17.38 -37.34 -24.71
CA GLU A 201 18.82 -37.58 -24.95
C GLU A 201 19.13 -37.97 -26.41
N ASP A 202 18.34 -38.89 -26.96
CA ASP A 202 18.46 -39.40 -28.34
C ASP A 202 17.08 -39.82 -28.86
N ILE A 203 16.91 -39.90 -30.17
CA ILE A 203 15.74 -40.48 -30.81
C ILE A 203 16.16 -41.47 -31.89
N GLU A 204 15.66 -42.70 -31.79
CA GLU A 204 15.88 -43.75 -32.77
C GLU A 204 14.56 -44.23 -33.36
N THR A 205 14.41 -44.16 -34.68
CA THR A 205 13.28 -44.73 -35.42
C THR A 205 13.73 -45.99 -36.17
N ASN A 206 12.94 -47.06 -36.08
CA ASN A 206 13.18 -48.29 -36.86
C ASN A 206 12.46 -48.25 -38.21
N GLN A 207 12.68 -49.27 -39.07
CA GLN A 207 12.05 -49.35 -40.39
C GLN A 207 10.53 -49.14 -40.33
N GLY A 208 10.04 -48.12 -41.04
CA GLY A 208 8.62 -47.77 -41.14
C GLY A 208 8.13 -46.75 -40.11
N ALA A 209 8.91 -46.40 -39.09
CA ALA A 209 8.58 -45.33 -38.16
C ALA A 209 9.13 -43.98 -38.63
N ASP A 210 8.31 -42.93 -38.53
CA ASP A 210 8.67 -41.55 -38.81
C ASP A 210 8.46 -40.69 -37.56
N ALA A 211 9.41 -39.81 -37.24
CA ALA A 211 9.25 -38.80 -36.20
C ALA A 211 9.37 -37.36 -36.75
N GLU A 212 8.51 -36.46 -36.28
CA GLU A 212 8.57 -35.01 -36.52
C GLU A 212 8.81 -34.31 -35.19
N VAL A 213 9.91 -33.58 -35.07
CA VAL A 213 10.27 -32.81 -33.87
C VAL A 213 9.94 -31.36 -34.10
N PHE A 214 9.18 -30.74 -33.21
CA PHE A 214 8.75 -29.36 -33.30
C PHE A 214 9.48 -28.52 -32.25
N GLY A 215 10.37 -27.64 -32.72
CA GLY A 215 11.09 -26.70 -31.87
C GLY A 215 10.25 -25.47 -31.56
N LYS A 216 10.28 -24.99 -30.31
CA LYS A 216 9.61 -23.76 -29.90
C LYS A 216 10.45 -22.57 -30.35
N VAL A 217 9.86 -21.68 -31.14
CA VAL A 217 10.44 -20.42 -31.57
C VAL A 217 9.64 -19.30 -30.96
N SER A 218 10.33 -18.40 -30.26
CA SER A 218 9.78 -17.19 -29.68
C SER A 218 10.42 -15.98 -30.32
N ILE A 219 9.59 -15.07 -30.81
CA ILE A 219 10.00 -13.85 -31.48
C ILE A 219 9.50 -12.70 -30.64
N SER A 220 10.40 -11.84 -30.19
CA SER A 220 10.05 -10.54 -29.63
C SER A 220 10.39 -9.46 -30.64
N VAL A 221 9.40 -8.62 -30.93
CA VAL A 221 9.53 -7.46 -31.80
C VAL A 221 9.47 -6.25 -30.91
N GLU A 222 10.54 -5.47 -30.91
CA GLU A 222 10.69 -4.26 -30.13
C GLU A 222 11.18 -3.13 -31.04
N ASP A 223 10.89 -1.89 -30.66
CA ASP A 223 11.45 -0.73 -31.33
C ASP A 223 12.93 -0.53 -30.96
N THR A 224 13.53 0.54 -31.47
CA THR A 224 14.93 0.86 -31.26
C THR A 224 15.28 1.24 -29.82
N ILE A 225 14.29 1.54 -28.98
CA ILE A 225 14.46 1.90 -27.56
C ILE A 225 14.02 0.77 -26.62
N GLY A 226 13.64 -0.39 -27.17
CA GLY A 226 13.29 -1.60 -26.40
C GLY A 226 11.81 -1.70 -26.01
N VAL A 227 10.93 -0.87 -26.58
CA VAL A 227 9.47 -0.96 -26.33
C VAL A 227 8.87 -2.03 -27.25
N PRO A 228 8.05 -2.97 -26.73
CA PRO A 228 7.49 -4.02 -27.57
C PRO A 228 6.42 -3.57 -28.57
N ILE A 229 6.51 -4.08 -29.80
CA ILE A 229 5.64 -3.75 -30.94
C ILE A 229 4.61 -4.86 -31.15
N GLY A 230 3.38 -4.61 -30.69
CA GLY A 230 2.26 -5.51 -30.93
C GLY A 230 1.61 -5.35 -32.30
N GLY A 231 1.12 -6.45 -32.87
CA GLY A 231 0.49 -6.49 -34.19
C GLY A 231 1.47 -6.43 -35.37
N ALA A 232 2.77 -6.69 -35.16
CA ALA A 232 3.73 -6.87 -36.23
C ALA A 232 3.45 -8.18 -36.97
N ASP A 233 3.40 -8.13 -38.30
CA ASP A 233 3.20 -9.29 -39.16
C ASP A 233 4.44 -10.20 -39.08
N ILE A 234 4.23 -11.46 -38.74
CA ILE A 234 5.28 -12.47 -38.69
C ILE A 234 5.03 -13.46 -39.83
N ASN A 235 6.02 -13.60 -40.70
CA ASN A 235 6.05 -14.61 -41.73
C ASN A 235 7.26 -15.53 -41.52
N VAL A 236 7.03 -16.83 -41.37
CA VAL A 236 8.10 -17.83 -41.23
C VAL A 236 8.01 -18.82 -42.40
N GLU A 237 9.05 -18.84 -43.22
CA GLU A 237 9.19 -19.74 -44.36
C GLU A 237 10.33 -20.73 -44.13
N ARG A 238 10.09 -22.00 -44.48
CA ARG A 238 11.14 -23.02 -44.46
C ARG A 238 11.85 -23.06 -45.82
N LEU A 239 13.12 -22.66 -45.90
CA LEU A 239 13.80 -22.38 -47.18
C LEU A 239 13.87 -23.55 -48.20
N MET A 240 13.72 -24.80 -47.76
CA MET A 240 13.82 -25.99 -48.61
C MET A 240 12.47 -26.74 -48.80
N LYS A 241 11.38 -26.27 -48.18
CA LYS A 241 10.04 -26.86 -48.28
C LYS A 241 8.97 -25.77 -48.38
N LYS A 242 7.79 -26.08 -48.90
CA LYS A 242 6.69 -25.10 -49.00
C LYS A 242 5.94 -24.88 -47.66
N ASP A 243 6.62 -25.05 -46.53
CA ASP A 243 6.04 -24.81 -45.21
C ASP A 243 6.10 -23.30 -44.93
N HIS A 244 4.93 -22.69 -44.74
CA HIS A 244 4.77 -21.24 -44.61
C HIS A 244 3.82 -20.94 -43.46
N PHE A 245 4.24 -20.08 -42.54
CA PHE A 245 3.48 -19.72 -41.35
C PHE A 245 3.34 -18.19 -41.26
N THR A 246 2.12 -17.69 -41.34
CA THR A 246 1.82 -16.27 -41.13
C THR A 246 1.02 -16.06 -39.85
N ALA A 247 1.33 -14.98 -39.14
CA ALA A 247 0.67 -14.56 -37.90
C ALA A 247 0.99 -13.08 -37.62
N SER A 248 0.57 -12.58 -36.47
CA SER A 248 1.04 -11.30 -35.93
C SER A 248 1.45 -11.42 -34.46
N THR A 249 2.32 -10.52 -33.99
CA THR A 249 2.69 -10.43 -32.57
C THR A 249 1.51 -10.01 -31.71
N ASP A 250 1.50 -10.45 -30.46
CA ASP A 250 0.47 -10.09 -29.47
C ASP A 250 0.65 -8.66 -28.94
N GLY A 251 -0.12 -8.24 -27.94
CA GLY A 251 0.03 -6.91 -27.34
C GLY A 251 1.42 -6.68 -26.72
N LYS A 252 2.15 -7.70 -26.31
CA LYS A 252 3.48 -7.58 -25.73
C LYS A 252 4.58 -7.64 -26.80
N GLY A 253 4.23 -7.58 -28.08
CA GLY A 253 5.20 -7.70 -29.17
C GLY A 253 5.81 -9.09 -29.28
N GLU A 254 5.16 -10.11 -28.71
CA GLU A 254 5.65 -11.48 -28.70
C GLU A 254 4.88 -12.35 -29.68
N TRP A 255 5.58 -13.30 -30.28
CA TRP A 255 4.97 -14.38 -31.06
C TRP A 255 5.72 -15.68 -30.77
N THR A 256 4.97 -16.72 -30.43
CA THR A 256 5.55 -18.03 -30.12
C THR A 256 4.88 -19.11 -30.94
N ARG A 257 5.67 -19.98 -31.57
CA ARG A 257 5.15 -21.12 -32.34
C ARG A 257 6.13 -22.29 -32.39
N TYR A 258 5.54 -23.48 -32.52
CA TYR A 258 6.25 -24.73 -32.78
C TYR A 258 6.50 -24.93 -34.29
N LEU A 259 7.78 -25.06 -34.69
CA LEU A 259 8.19 -25.26 -36.08
C LEU A 259 8.71 -26.70 -36.32
N PRO A 260 8.25 -27.40 -37.38
CA PRO A 260 8.50 -28.83 -37.59
C PRO A 260 9.84 -29.17 -38.24
N SER A 261 10.59 -30.12 -37.68
CA SER A 261 11.84 -30.66 -38.24
C SER A 261 11.64 -31.34 -39.60
N GLU A 262 12.73 -31.83 -40.22
CA GLU A 262 12.57 -32.85 -41.26
C GLU A 262 12.05 -34.14 -40.61
N ARG A 263 11.32 -34.95 -41.39
CA ARG A 263 10.87 -36.25 -40.91
C ARG A 263 12.10 -37.12 -40.68
N LEU A 264 12.20 -37.68 -39.49
CA LEU A 264 13.28 -38.58 -39.08
C LEU A 264 12.91 -40.00 -39.48
N GLY A 265 13.48 -40.45 -40.59
CA GLY A 265 13.41 -41.85 -41.01
C GLY A 265 14.53 -42.70 -40.39
N SER A 266 14.40 -44.02 -40.55
CA SER A 266 15.37 -45.01 -40.05
C SER A 266 16.81 -44.70 -40.52
N GLY A 267 17.64 -44.20 -39.61
CA GLY A 267 19.07 -43.94 -39.82
C GLY A 267 19.44 -42.53 -40.27
N ASP A 268 18.48 -41.61 -40.36
CA ASP A 268 18.73 -40.21 -40.72
C ASP A 268 19.15 -39.36 -39.50
N SER A 269 20.04 -38.40 -39.72
CA SER A 269 20.37 -37.38 -38.72
C SER A 269 19.30 -36.29 -38.70
N SER A 270 18.93 -35.86 -37.50
CA SER A 270 17.84 -34.92 -37.20
C SER A 270 18.19 -33.47 -37.54
N TYR A 271 18.02 -33.12 -38.81
CA TYR A 271 18.10 -31.75 -39.30
C TYR A 271 16.73 -31.06 -39.22
N PHE A 272 16.62 -29.95 -38.50
CA PHE A 272 15.36 -29.20 -38.43
C PHE A 272 15.08 -28.38 -39.69
N GLY A 273 16.06 -28.16 -40.56
CA GLY A 273 15.93 -27.24 -41.69
C GLY A 273 16.40 -25.83 -41.38
N ASN A 274 16.56 -25.03 -42.44
CA ASN A 274 16.76 -23.58 -42.34
C ASN A 274 15.42 -22.87 -42.49
N TYR A 275 15.18 -21.88 -41.64
CA TYR A 275 14.00 -21.04 -41.64
C TYR A 275 14.39 -19.59 -41.88
N GLN A 276 13.52 -18.88 -42.59
CA GLN A 276 13.57 -17.44 -42.75
C GLN A 276 12.36 -16.86 -42.02
N ILE A 277 12.62 -15.98 -41.05
CA ILE A 277 11.59 -15.11 -40.46
C ILE A 277 11.65 -13.78 -41.19
N THR A 278 10.51 -13.31 -41.65
CA THR A 278 10.27 -11.93 -42.07
C THR A 278 9.30 -11.32 -41.05
N VAL A 279 9.73 -10.26 -40.39
CA VAL A 279 8.90 -9.43 -39.49
C VAL A 279 8.53 -8.16 -40.24
N GLY A 280 7.25 -7.98 -40.54
CA GLY A 280 6.71 -6.80 -41.20
C GLY A 280 5.97 -5.89 -40.21
N TYR A 281 6.22 -4.58 -40.25
CA TYR A 281 5.41 -3.61 -39.51
C TYR A 281 5.45 -2.26 -40.21
N GLN A 282 4.28 -1.69 -40.50
CA GLN A 282 4.13 -0.38 -41.14
C GLN A 282 5.00 -0.18 -42.39
N GLU A 283 4.97 -1.15 -43.31
CA GLU A 283 5.70 -1.15 -44.60
C GLU A 283 7.22 -1.45 -44.52
N GLU A 284 7.79 -1.67 -43.34
CA GLU A 284 9.15 -2.20 -43.19
C GLU A 284 9.15 -3.70 -42.92
N ASP A 285 9.90 -4.45 -43.72
CA ASP A 285 10.14 -5.88 -43.51
C ASP A 285 11.60 -6.11 -43.07
N ILE A 286 11.78 -6.76 -41.93
CA ILE A 286 13.09 -7.22 -41.44
C ILE A 286 13.16 -8.73 -41.60
N GLU A 287 14.15 -9.18 -42.35
CA GLU A 287 14.39 -10.61 -42.56
C GLU A 287 15.56 -11.11 -41.71
N LYS A 288 15.38 -12.28 -41.08
CA LYS A 288 16.44 -13.01 -40.40
C LYS A 288 16.33 -14.49 -40.74
N THR A 289 17.41 -15.04 -41.26
CA THR A 289 17.53 -16.49 -41.45
C THR A 289 18.15 -17.12 -40.20
N PHE A 290 17.62 -18.25 -39.79
CA PHE A 290 18.18 -19.06 -38.71
C PHE A 290 18.03 -20.54 -39.02
N SER A 291 18.88 -21.34 -38.38
CA SER A 291 18.81 -22.78 -38.41
C SER A 291 18.45 -23.23 -37.00
N LEU A 292 17.40 -24.03 -36.88
CA LEU A 292 17.19 -24.80 -35.66
C LEU A 292 18.38 -25.75 -35.49
N PRO A 293 19.03 -25.78 -34.31
CA PRO A 293 20.17 -26.67 -34.09
C PRO A 293 19.74 -28.11 -34.37
N PRO A 294 20.58 -28.94 -35.01
CA PRO A 294 20.25 -30.35 -35.19
C PRO A 294 20.00 -30.99 -33.84
N VAL A 295 19.09 -31.97 -33.76
CA VAL A 295 19.05 -32.85 -32.59
C VAL A 295 20.31 -33.72 -32.68
N GLU A 296 21.41 -33.25 -32.10
CA GLU A 296 22.64 -34.04 -32.04
C GLU A 296 22.49 -35.14 -30.99
N LYS A 297 22.95 -36.36 -31.32
CA LYS A 297 23.18 -37.42 -30.33
C LYS A 297 24.16 -36.90 -29.28
N ARG A 298 23.66 -36.49 -28.12
CA ARG A 298 24.50 -36.05 -27.02
C ARG A 298 24.73 -37.21 -26.08
N GLY A 299 25.94 -37.32 -25.55
CA GLY A 299 26.24 -38.30 -24.52
C GLY A 299 25.52 -37.95 -23.22
N PRO A 300 25.26 -38.93 -22.34
CA PRO A 300 24.59 -38.70 -21.07
C PRO A 300 25.40 -37.70 -20.23
N GLY A 301 24.75 -36.61 -19.81
CA GLY A 301 25.34 -35.57 -18.94
C GLY A 301 25.77 -34.25 -19.60
N SER A 302 25.31 -33.92 -20.81
CA SER A 302 25.47 -32.55 -21.34
C SER A 302 24.34 -31.65 -20.85
N ASP A 303 24.66 -30.58 -20.12
CA ASP A 303 23.70 -29.60 -19.60
C ASP A 303 23.08 -28.66 -20.66
N ASP A 304 23.42 -28.78 -21.96
CA ASP A 304 22.67 -28.01 -22.97
C ASP A 304 21.39 -28.75 -23.36
N GLU A 305 20.28 -28.16 -22.92
CA GLU A 305 18.90 -28.61 -23.15
C GLU A 305 18.56 -28.72 -24.66
N ILE A 306 18.36 -29.95 -25.13
CA ILE A 306 17.71 -30.23 -26.42
C ILE A 306 16.26 -29.75 -26.31
N GLY A 307 15.80 -28.88 -27.21
CA GLY A 307 14.47 -28.26 -27.12
C GLY A 307 14.47 -26.83 -26.58
N LYS A 308 15.65 -26.23 -26.39
CA LYS A 308 15.79 -24.82 -26.02
C LYS A 308 14.92 -23.92 -26.90
N GLU A 309 14.09 -23.13 -26.22
CA GLU A 309 13.36 -22.03 -26.84
C GLU A 309 14.36 -21.12 -27.54
N MET A 310 14.16 -20.91 -28.84
CA MET A 310 14.97 -19.96 -29.57
C MET A 310 14.30 -18.61 -29.56
N ASP A 311 14.92 -17.69 -28.83
CA ASP A 311 14.49 -16.31 -28.72
C ASP A 311 15.14 -15.45 -29.81
N PHE A 312 14.29 -14.90 -30.67
CA PHE A 312 14.70 -13.91 -31.66
C PHE A 312 14.17 -12.55 -31.26
N LYS A 313 15.09 -11.68 -30.84
CA LYS A 313 14.80 -10.27 -30.62
C LYS A 313 15.07 -9.48 -31.90
N PHE A 314 14.07 -8.74 -32.37
CA PHE A 314 14.17 -7.79 -33.48
C PHE A 314 14.04 -6.38 -32.92
N SER A 315 15.11 -5.57 -32.97
CA SER A 315 15.21 -4.25 -32.29
C SER A 315 15.40 -3.09 -33.26
N LYS A 316 14.82 -3.17 -34.47
CA LYS A 316 15.13 -2.20 -35.54
C LYS A 316 13.97 -1.85 -36.45
N VAL A 317 12.75 -2.20 -36.06
CA VAL A 317 11.56 -1.74 -36.77
C VAL A 317 11.37 -0.29 -36.36
N MET A 318 11.78 0.65 -37.21
CA MET A 318 11.45 2.05 -36.97
C MET A 318 9.96 2.22 -37.29
N PRO A 319 9.16 2.93 -36.46
CA PRO A 319 7.93 3.49 -37.00
C PRO A 319 8.33 4.40 -38.17
N PRO A 320 7.69 4.30 -39.36
CA PRO A 320 8.01 5.18 -40.46
C PRO A 320 7.88 6.62 -40.00
N SER A 321 8.95 7.39 -40.20
CA SER A 321 8.83 8.81 -40.41
C SER A 321 8.11 9.03 -41.75
N SER A 322 6.79 8.90 -41.79
CA SER A 322 6.01 9.38 -42.93
C SER A 322 4.56 9.69 -42.56
N HIS A 323 4.17 10.89 -42.94
CA HIS A 323 2.80 11.33 -43.14
C HIS A 323 1.87 10.20 -43.60
N TYR A 324 0.81 9.93 -42.83
CA TYR A 324 -0.43 9.45 -43.43
C TYR A 324 -1.65 10.14 -42.82
N ASP A 325 -2.47 10.65 -43.75
CA ASP A 325 -3.55 11.59 -43.54
C ASP A 325 -4.74 10.96 -42.80
N SER A 326 -5.21 11.76 -41.85
CA SER A 326 -6.43 11.67 -41.12
C SER A 326 -7.66 11.38 -42.00
N SER A 327 -8.47 10.42 -41.56
CA SER A 327 -9.85 10.80 -41.37
C SER A 327 -10.26 10.47 -39.93
N LYS A 328 -10.03 11.49 -39.08
CA LYS A 328 -10.52 11.71 -37.71
C LYS A 328 -9.67 11.12 -36.57
N SER A 329 -8.69 11.83 -35.99
CA SER A 329 -7.80 12.92 -36.41
C SER A 329 -6.94 13.16 -35.18
N ASP A 330 -5.69 12.73 -35.20
CA ASP A 330 -4.73 13.01 -34.13
C ASP A 330 -4.71 14.52 -33.85
N ILE A 331 -4.47 14.91 -32.60
CA ILE A 331 -4.09 16.31 -32.34
C ILE A 331 -2.61 16.39 -32.74
N ASN A 332 -2.34 16.73 -34.00
CA ASN A 332 -1.01 17.12 -34.42
C ASN A 332 -0.95 18.67 -34.40
N MET A 333 -0.04 19.20 -33.58
CA MET A 333 0.24 20.64 -33.49
C MET A 333 1.64 20.95 -34.03
N GLU A 334 1.81 20.90 -35.33
CA GLU A 334 2.95 21.51 -36.02
C GLU A 334 2.67 23.02 -36.24
N ASN A 335 3.55 23.90 -35.77
CA ASN A 335 3.51 25.36 -36.00
C ASN A 335 2.33 26.15 -35.40
N THR A 336 1.59 25.58 -34.43
CA THR A 336 0.53 26.32 -33.72
C THR A 336 1.03 26.79 -32.36
N THR A 337 0.85 28.08 -32.05
CA THR A 337 1.42 28.67 -30.81
C THR A 337 0.71 28.18 -29.55
N GLU A 338 -0.62 28.01 -29.59
CA GLU A 338 -1.42 27.55 -28.45
C GLU A 338 -2.77 26.95 -28.90
N ARG A 339 -3.19 25.86 -28.26
CA ARG A 339 -4.53 25.27 -28.37
C ARG A 339 -5.07 25.03 -26.96
N VAL A 340 -6.33 25.37 -26.73
CA VAL A 340 -6.99 25.17 -25.43
C VAL A 340 -8.16 24.21 -25.63
N ILE A 341 -8.24 23.18 -24.78
CA ILE A 341 -9.37 22.27 -24.66
C ILE A 341 -10.16 22.68 -23.43
N GLU A 342 -11.40 23.10 -23.63
CA GLU A 342 -12.36 23.42 -22.56
C GLU A 342 -13.60 22.54 -22.69
N THR A 343 -14.16 22.12 -21.56
CA THR A 343 -15.49 21.48 -21.51
C THR A 343 -16.46 22.37 -20.75
N TYR A 344 -17.74 22.34 -21.11
CA TYR A 344 -18.79 23.17 -20.51
C TYR A 344 -19.90 22.27 -19.95
N PRO A 345 -19.76 21.77 -18.70
CA PRO A 345 -20.75 20.88 -18.08
C PRO A 345 -22.16 21.50 -18.03
N GLU A 346 -22.26 22.81 -17.80
CA GLU A 346 -23.54 23.54 -17.79
C GLU A 346 -24.25 23.52 -19.15
N GLN A 347 -23.51 23.28 -20.23
CA GLN A 347 -24.02 23.16 -21.60
C GLN A 347 -24.13 21.70 -22.05
N GLY A 348 -23.97 20.74 -21.13
CA GLY A 348 -24.03 19.30 -21.41
C GLY A 348 -22.79 18.72 -22.10
N ILE A 349 -21.70 19.49 -22.22
CA ILE A 349 -20.42 19.01 -22.76
C ILE A 349 -19.49 18.73 -21.58
N GLU A 350 -19.61 17.53 -21.01
CA GLU A 350 -18.84 17.15 -19.80
C GLU A 350 -17.46 16.58 -20.11
N THR A 351 -17.21 16.13 -21.33
CA THR A 351 -15.97 15.47 -21.74
C THR A 351 -15.64 15.77 -23.19
N TYR A 352 -14.41 16.20 -23.45
CA TYR A 352 -13.84 16.27 -24.77
C TYR A 352 -13.28 14.90 -25.15
N ILE A 353 -13.74 14.33 -26.26
CA ILE A 353 -13.30 13.00 -26.70
C ILE A 353 -12.29 13.17 -27.83
N GLN A 354 -11.08 12.68 -27.61
CA GLN A 354 -10.04 12.55 -28.62
C GLN A 354 -9.95 11.10 -29.09
N GLN A 355 -9.92 10.89 -30.40
CA GLN A 355 -9.62 9.59 -31.02
C GLN A 355 -8.29 9.74 -31.75
N GLY A 356 -7.26 9.00 -31.35
CA GLY A 356 -5.91 9.17 -31.89
C GLY A 356 -4.87 9.56 -30.86
N ASN A 357 -3.63 9.67 -31.33
CA ASN A 357 -2.52 10.25 -30.61
C ASN A 357 -2.73 11.75 -30.36
N ILE A 358 -1.95 12.27 -29.41
CA ILE A 358 -1.75 13.69 -29.21
C ILE A 358 -0.25 13.93 -29.40
N GLU A 359 0.11 14.54 -30.52
CA GLU A 359 1.49 14.80 -30.92
C GLU A 359 1.70 16.32 -30.98
N LEU A 360 2.56 16.84 -30.11
CA LEU A 360 2.90 18.25 -30.02
C LEU A 360 4.39 18.40 -30.34
N SER A 361 4.70 18.70 -31.60
CA SER A 361 6.09 18.93 -32.00
C SER A 361 6.59 20.33 -31.63
N ASP A 362 5.70 21.30 -31.40
CA ASP A 362 5.97 22.64 -30.85
C ASP A 362 4.69 23.19 -30.20
N GLY A 363 4.76 24.36 -29.57
CA GLY A 363 3.62 25.11 -29.10
C GLY A 363 3.11 24.65 -27.74
N ARG A 364 1.81 24.89 -27.49
CA ARG A 364 1.20 24.59 -26.19
C ARG A 364 -0.21 24.05 -26.32
N LEU A 365 -0.45 22.89 -25.73
CA LEU A 365 -1.80 22.39 -25.46
C LEU A 365 -2.16 22.66 -24.01
N ILE A 366 -3.32 23.30 -23.78
CA ILE A 366 -3.85 23.60 -22.45
C ILE A 366 -5.16 22.84 -22.25
N ILE A 367 -5.24 22.01 -21.21
CA ILE A 367 -6.51 21.48 -20.72
C ILE A 367 -7.05 22.46 -19.67
N GLY A 368 -8.19 23.07 -19.97
CA GLY A 368 -8.83 24.13 -19.20
C GLY A 368 -9.25 23.70 -17.79
N GLU A 369 -9.65 24.66 -16.96
CA GLU A 369 -10.15 24.34 -15.61
C GLU A 369 -11.43 23.50 -15.68
N ASN A 370 -11.58 22.54 -14.77
CA ASN A 370 -12.72 21.62 -14.71
C ASN A 370 -12.99 20.89 -16.04
N SER A 371 -11.96 20.71 -16.87
CA SER A 371 -12.08 20.11 -18.19
C SER A 371 -11.65 18.65 -18.21
N ASN A 372 -12.45 17.79 -18.83
CA ASN A 372 -12.15 16.36 -18.94
C ASN A 372 -11.81 16.01 -20.39
N LEU A 373 -10.60 15.50 -20.61
CA LEU A 373 -10.16 14.94 -21.89
C LEU A 373 -10.16 13.41 -21.79
N LYS A 374 -10.93 12.75 -22.66
CA LYS A 374 -10.91 11.29 -22.81
C LYS A 374 -10.26 10.91 -24.13
N VAL A 375 -9.16 10.17 -24.07
CA VAL A 375 -8.49 9.59 -25.25
C VAL A 375 -9.00 8.17 -25.46
N LEU A 376 -9.72 7.92 -26.54
CA LEU A 376 -10.26 6.60 -26.88
C LEU A 376 -9.29 5.80 -27.73
N GLN A 377 -8.83 4.65 -27.25
CA GLN A 377 -7.88 3.72 -27.89
C GLN A 377 -8.62 2.60 -28.64
N LYS A 378 -9.23 2.96 -29.78
CA LYS A 378 -9.97 2.03 -30.64
C LYS A 378 -9.04 1.07 -31.40
N GLU A 379 -8.57 0.03 -30.72
CA GLU A 379 -7.72 -1.07 -31.26
C GLU A 379 -6.24 -0.70 -31.46
N LYS A 380 -5.87 0.59 -31.50
CA LYS A 380 -4.48 1.07 -31.52
C LYS A 380 -4.04 1.57 -30.14
N ARG A 381 -2.75 1.40 -29.82
CA ARG A 381 -2.12 2.05 -28.66
C ARG A 381 -1.89 3.51 -29.00
N TYR A 382 -2.65 4.40 -28.37
CA TYR A 382 -2.42 5.83 -28.53
C TYR A 382 -1.46 6.33 -27.45
N ARG A 383 -0.73 7.38 -27.80
CA ARG A 383 0.25 8.04 -26.93
C ARG A 383 0.07 9.55 -26.95
N VAL A 384 0.63 10.19 -25.94
CA VAL A 384 0.87 11.64 -25.90
C VAL A 384 2.36 11.86 -26.07
N GLU A 385 2.76 12.61 -27.09
CA GLU A 385 4.16 12.86 -27.43
C GLU A 385 4.41 14.36 -27.50
N LEU A 386 5.41 14.85 -26.78
CA LEU A 386 5.82 16.25 -26.73
C LEU A 386 7.28 16.37 -27.19
N GLU A 387 7.57 17.21 -28.16
CA GLU A 387 8.92 17.40 -28.71
C GLU A 387 9.27 18.89 -28.88
N ASN A 388 10.53 19.19 -29.19
CA ASN A 388 11.09 20.52 -29.48
C ASN A 388 10.55 21.67 -28.60
N GLY A 389 10.51 21.48 -27.28
CA GLY A 389 10.05 22.51 -26.34
C GLY A 389 8.53 22.66 -26.22
N ALA A 390 7.75 21.77 -26.85
CA ALA A 390 6.30 21.74 -26.74
C ALA A 390 5.83 21.58 -25.29
N GLN A 391 4.64 22.10 -25.01
CA GLN A 391 4.12 22.16 -23.64
C GLN A 391 2.70 21.63 -23.53
N LEU A 392 2.49 20.64 -22.66
CA LEU A 392 1.17 20.24 -22.22
C LEU A 392 0.91 20.78 -20.82
N ARG A 393 -0.15 21.57 -20.66
CA ARG A 393 -0.54 22.18 -19.38
C ARG A 393 -1.95 21.77 -18.97
N MET A 394 -2.07 21.18 -17.80
CA MET A 394 -3.35 20.80 -17.19
C MET A 394 -3.68 21.75 -16.04
N LYS A 395 -4.82 22.44 -16.11
CA LYS A 395 -5.28 23.39 -15.08
C LYS A 395 -6.06 22.68 -13.96
N LYS A 396 -6.54 23.46 -12.99
CA LYS A 396 -7.22 22.96 -11.79
C LYS A 396 -8.46 22.14 -12.15
N ASN A 397 -8.62 21.00 -11.48
CA ASN A 397 -9.69 20.02 -11.66
C ASN A 397 -9.80 19.49 -13.10
N SER A 398 -8.75 19.61 -13.91
CA SER A 398 -8.73 19.00 -15.23
C SER A 398 -8.30 17.54 -15.14
N THR A 399 -8.81 16.72 -16.06
CA THR A 399 -8.47 15.30 -16.13
C THR A 399 -8.11 14.88 -17.54
N ILE A 400 -7.12 13.98 -17.66
CA ILE A 400 -6.89 13.18 -18.86
C ILE A 400 -7.12 11.73 -18.46
N LYS A 401 -7.99 11.05 -19.20
CA LYS A 401 -8.28 9.62 -19.01
C LYS A 401 -8.25 8.90 -20.34
N SER A 402 -8.03 7.60 -20.29
CA SER A 402 -8.17 6.72 -21.46
C SER A 402 -8.91 5.44 -21.09
N ASP A 403 -9.48 4.77 -22.09
CA ASP A 403 -10.12 3.45 -21.94
C ASP A 403 -9.12 2.29 -21.97
N ARG A 404 -7.83 2.58 -22.22
CA ARG A 404 -6.67 1.67 -22.14
C ARG A 404 -5.46 2.43 -21.58
N PRO A 405 -4.36 1.77 -21.17
CA PRO A 405 -3.15 2.47 -20.71
C PRO A 405 -2.65 3.48 -21.74
N LEU A 406 -2.56 4.76 -21.35
CA LEU A 406 -2.11 5.87 -22.20
C LEU A 406 -0.70 6.28 -21.80
N ASN A 407 0.25 6.25 -22.71
CA ASN A 407 1.65 6.59 -22.40
C ASN A 407 1.99 8.02 -22.79
N PHE A 408 2.84 8.67 -22.01
CA PHE A 408 3.34 10.01 -22.25
C PHE A 408 4.84 9.94 -22.52
N TYR A 409 5.28 10.64 -23.57
CA TYR A 409 6.67 10.76 -23.97
C TYR A 409 7.02 12.24 -24.14
N LEU A 410 8.10 12.67 -23.47
CA LEU A 410 8.57 14.04 -23.49
C LEU A 410 10.02 14.09 -23.95
N TYR A 411 10.30 14.76 -25.06
CA TYR A 411 11.62 14.88 -25.66
C TYR A 411 12.01 16.35 -25.87
N ASP A 412 13.30 16.58 -26.14
CA ASP A 412 13.86 17.82 -26.67
C ASP A 412 13.40 19.10 -25.93
N GLY A 413 13.54 19.09 -24.60
CA GLY A 413 13.23 20.25 -23.76
C GLY A 413 11.73 20.52 -23.60
N SER A 414 10.88 19.57 -23.97
CA SER A 414 9.43 19.67 -23.79
C SER A 414 9.02 19.69 -22.32
N ARG A 415 7.75 20.01 -22.05
CA ARG A 415 7.26 20.22 -20.68
C ARG A 415 5.84 19.73 -20.47
N LEU A 416 5.66 18.86 -19.46
CA LEU A 416 4.37 18.54 -18.87
C LEU A 416 4.19 19.30 -17.56
N SER A 417 3.09 20.05 -17.45
CA SER A 417 2.77 20.83 -16.25
C SER A 417 1.36 20.56 -15.76
N LEU A 418 1.25 19.99 -14.56
CA LEU A 418 -0.01 19.69 -13.87
C LEU A 418 -0.22 20.68 -12.73
N LYS A 419 -1.38 21.35 -12.68
CA LYS A 419 -1.71 22.29 -11.61
C LYS A 419 -3.12 22.06 -11.10
N GLY A 420 -3.26 21.33 -9.99
CA GLY A 420 -4.58 20.97 -9.47
C GLY A 420 -5.25 19.86 -10.28
N ALA A 421 -4.51 19.07 -11.04
CA ALA A 421 -5.05 18.17 -12.06
C ALA A 421 -4.98 16.70 -11.63
N ASP A 422 -5.79 15.84 -12.26
CA ASP A 422 -5.78 14.39 -12.07
C ASP A 422 -5.34 13.71 -13.38
N LEU A 423 -4.22 13.01 -13.34
CA LEU A 423 -3.62 12.33 -14.49
C LEU A 423 -3.58 10.82 -14.21
N ASP A 424 -4.20 10.03 -15.10
CA ASP A 424 -4.29 8.58 -15.00
C ASP A 424 -3.82 7.95 -16.31
N VAL A 425 -2.64 7.34 -16.28
CA VAL A 425 -1.84 6.97 -17.47
C VAL A 425 -1.14 5.63 -17.28
N GLY A 426 -0.72 5.02 -18.39
CA GLY A 426 0.06 3.77 -18.37
C GLY A 426 1.48 4.03 -17.92
N SER A 427 2.19 4.92 -18.60
CA SER A 427 3.54 5.32 -18.23
C SER A 427 3.82 6.76 -18.61
N ILE A 428 4.77 7.39 -17.92
CA ILE A 428 5.32 8.70 -18.29
C ILE A 428 6.84 8.54 -18.43
N TYR A 429 7.32 8.84 -19.62
CA TYR A 429 8.73 8.89 -19.97
C TYR A 429 9.11 10.34 -20.26
N VAL A 430 10.07 10.85 -19.51
CA VAL A 430 10.67 12.17 -19.75
C VAL A 430 12.11 11.91 -20.14
N GLY A 431 12.49 12.40 -21.31
CA GLY A 431 13.83 12.34 -21.88
C GLY A 431 14.61 13.65 -21.70
N ASP A 432 15.88 13.60 -22.08
CA ASP A 432 16.92 14.59 -21.76
C ASP A 432 16.44 16.05 -21.91
N SER A 433 16.82 16.90 -20.94
CA SER A 433 16.46 18.32 -20.81
C SER A 433 14.97 18.67 -20.63
N SER A 434 14.06 17.70 -20.75
CA SER A 434 12.61 17.93 -20.60
C SER A 434 12.20 18.11 -19.14
N GLN A 435 10.99 18.64 -18.91
CA GLN A 435 10.51 19.04 -17.58
C GLN A 435 9.18 18.40 -17.20
N PHE A 436 9.13 17.82 -16.01
CA PHE A 436 7.89 17.36 -15.38
C PHE A 436 7.59 18.17 -14.12
N ILE A 437 6.45 18.85 -14.10
CA ILE A 437 6.08 19.75 -13.00
C ILE A 437 4.65 19.48 -12.55
N ALA A 438 4.47 18.99 -11.33
CA ALA A 438 3.16 18.66 -10.76
C ALA A 438 2.89 19.36 -9.43
N LYS A 439 1.94 20.29 -9.41
CA LYS A 439 1.55 21.05 -8.21
C LYS A 439 0.11 20.79 -7.84
N ASN A 440 -0.18 20.46 -6.58
CA ASN A 440 -1.53 20.17 -6.10
C ASN A 440 -2.24 19.09 -6.92
N SER A 441 -1.50 18.14 -7.49
CA SER A 441 -2.02 17.21 -8.51
C SER A 441 -2.00 15.78 -8.01
N ARG A 442 -2.89 14.95 -8.57
CA ARG A 442 -2.88 13.50 -8.39
C ARG A 442 -2.38 12.86 -9.69
N ILE A 443 -1.42 11.95 -9.55
CA ILE A 443 -0.82 11.22 -10.67
C ILE A 443 -0.96 9.73 -10.35
N ARG A 444 -1.57 8.99 -11.27
CA ARG A 444 -1.53 7.53 -11.33
C ARG A 444 -0.84 7.11 -12.60
N ALA A 445 0.24 6.37 -12.48
CA ALA A 445 0.99 5.82 -13.59
C ALA A 445 1.32 4.35 -13.27
N GLY A 446 1.47 3.48 -14.26
CA GLY A 446 2.23 2.24 -14.06
C GLY A 446 3.69 2.61 -13.79
N ASP A 447 4.36 3.13 -14.81
CA ASP A 447 5.77 3.55 -14.69
C ASP A 447 5.95 5.06 -14.79
N LEU A 448 6.80 5.62 -13.91
CA LEU A 448 7.27 7.00 -13.99
C LEU A 448 8.81 7.01 -14.12
N TYR A 449 9.29 7.15 -15.36
CA TYR A 449 10.71 7.24 -15.71
C TYR A 449 11.04 8.65 -16.17
N LEU A 450 11.92 9.31 -15.44
CA LEU A 450 12.20 10.72 -15.61
C LEU A 450 13.71 10.92 -15.79
N GLU A 451 14.19 10.80 -17.02
CA GLU A 451 15.57 11.09 -17.44
C GLU A 451 15.58 12.49 -18.06
N GLY A 452 15.94 13.55 -17.34
CA GLY A 452 15.74 14.88 -17.93
C GLY A 452 16.19 16.09 -17.14
N GLY A 453 15.80 17.27 -17.61
CA GLY A 453 16.28 18.53 -17.05
C GLY A 453 15.73 18.80 -15.65
N LYS A 454 14.42 18.65 -15.43
CA LYS A 454 13.81 19.02 -14.14
C LYS A 454 12.59 18.21 -13.76
N PHE A 455 12.62 17.68 -12.54
CA PHE A 455 11.48 17.08 -11.86
C PHE A 455 11.03 17.96 -10.68
N GLU A 456 9.79 18.44 -10.69
CA GLU A 456 9.23 19.25 -9.61
C GLU A 456 7.85 18.75 -9.17
N THR A 457 7.70 18.44 -7.88
CA THR A 457 6.41 18.09 -7.29
C THR A 457 6.15 18.91 -6.03
N GLU A 458 4.92 19.41 -5.88
CA GLU A 458 4.52 20.20 -4.72
C GLU A 458 3.07 19.93 -4.32
N ASN A 459 2.83 19.53 -3.07
CA ASN A 459 1.49 19.21 -2.55
C ASN A 459 0.76 18.18 -3.43
N SER A 460 1.49 17.19 -3.96
CA SER A 460 0.98 16.24 -4.95
C SER A 460 0.97 14.82 -4.39
N PHE A 461 0.10 13.98 -4.97
CA PHE A 461 0.03 12.55 -4.68
C PHE A 461 0.44 11.77 -5.92
N ILE A 462 1.45 10.91 -5.78
CA ILE A 462 1.98 10.07 -6.86
C ILE A 462 1.76 8.62 -6.46
N ASP A 463 1.13 7.86 -7.36
CA ASP A 463 0.80 6.46 -7.21
C ASP A 463 1.32 5.74 -8.45
N SER A 464 2.42 4.99 -8.32
CA SER A 464 3.01 4.29 -9.46
C SER A 464 3.66 2.95 -9.12
N GLU A 465 3.61 1.97 -10.03
CA GLU A 465 4.32 0.70 -9.83
C GLU A 465 5.83 0.95 -9.58
N LYS A 466 6.42 1.84 -10.40
CA LYS A 466 7.84 2.24 -10.28
C LYS A 466 8.05 3.74 -10.45
N LEU A 467 9.01 4.29 -9.71
CA LEU A 467 9.48 5.68 -9.82
C LEU A 467 11.00 5.72 -9.91
N VAL A 468 11.51 6.16 -11.06
CA VAL A 468 12.94 6.41 -11.28
C VAL A 468 13.09 7.84 -11.81
N VAL A 469 13.87 8.63 -11.09
CA VAL A 469 14.22 10.00 -11.48
C VAL A 469 15.72 10.07 -11.64
N ASP A 470 16.17 10.46 -12.82
CA ASP A 470 17.54 10.87 -13.13
C ASP A 470 17.47 12.27 -13.77
N SER A 471 17.82 13.31 -13.01
CA SER A 471 17.59 14.69 -13.47
C SER A 471 18.61 15.70 -13.00
N GLU A 472 18.81 16.79 -13.74
CA GLU A 472 19.69 17.89 -13.28
C GLU A 472 19.16 18.51 -11.96
N SER A 473 17.83 18.54 -11.79
CA SER A 473 17.22 19.09 -10.57
C SER A 473 15.93 18.37 -10.17
N THR A 474 15.94 17.85 -8.94
CA THR A 474 14.77 17.25 -8.29
C THR A 474 14.29 18.10 -7.11
N VAL A 475 13.07 18.61 -7.23
CA VAL A 475 12.39 19.38 -6.18
C VAL A 475 11.10 18.67 -5.79
N MET A 476 10.99 18.20 -4.55
CA MET A 476 9.77 17.55 -4.06
C MET A 476 9.38 18.15 -2.71
N LYS A 477 8.15 18.66 -2.61
CA LYS A 477 7.65 19.37 -1.42
C LYS A 477 6.26 18.93 -1.02
N ARG A 478 6.03 18.56 0.24
CA ARG A 478 4.68 18.24 0.77
C ARG A 478 3.96 17.18 -0.08
N SER A 479 4.69 16.23 -0.64
CA SER A 479 4.15 15.23 -1.56
C SER A 479 4.14 13.85 -0.91
N ASN A 480 3.14 13.05 -1.24
CA ASN A 480 3.08 11.64 -0.85
C ASN A 480 3.27 10.78 -2.10
N VAL A 481 4.14 9.78 -1.97
CA VAL A 481 4.56 8.89 -3.05
C VAL A 481 4.33 7.44 -2.61
N VAL A 482 3.46 6.76 -3.34
CA VAL A 482 3.13 5.35 -3.17
C VAL A 482 3.67 4.61 -4.37
N THR A 483 4.56 3.64 -4.12
CA THR A 483 5.07 2.75 -5.15
C THR A 483 4.95 1.27 -4.82
N ASP A 484 5.13 0.39 -5.80
CA ASP A 484 5.26 -1.06 -5.57
C ASP A 484 6.71 -1.50 -5.40
N THR A 485 7.65 -0.73 -5.96
CA THR A 485 9.11 -0.96 -5.84
C THR A 485 9.81 0.15 -5.08
N ASN A 486 11.12 -0.03 -4.82
CA ASN A 486 11.98 1.04 -4.32
C ASN A 486 11.95 2.27 -5.25
N VAL A 487 12.11 3.45 -4.65
CA VAL A 487 12.21 4.72 -5.37
C VAL A 487 13.67 5.07 -5.58
N THR A 488 14.06 5.40 -6.81
CA THR A 488 15.41 5.89 -7.12
C THR A 488 15.33 7.36 -7.52
N LEU A 489 16.02 8.22 -6.78
CA LEU A 489 16.19 9.62 -7.13
C LEU A 489 17.69 9.91 -7.31
N GLN A 490 18.07 10.19 -8.55
CA GLN A 490 19.39 10.63 -8.96
C GLN A 490 19.27 12.08 -9.45
N ALA A 491 20.03 12.99 -8.84
CA ALA A 491 20.07 14.36 -9.32
C ALA A 491 21.32 15.15 -8.91
N ASP A 492 21.71 16.11 -9.75
CA ASP A 492 22.78 17.06 -9.42
C ASP A 492 22.37 17.99 -8.27
N SER A 493 21.07 18.22 -8.10
CA SER A 493 20.54 19.05 -7.02
C SER A 493 19.22 18.53 -6.46
N PHE A 494 19.11 18.53 -5.13
CA PHE A 494 17.93 18.11 -4.39
C PHE A 494 17.34 19.23 -3.54
N GLU A 495 16.02 19.37 -3.60
CA GLU A 495 15.22 20.05 -2.57
C GLU A 495 14.06 19.16 -2.15
N LEU A 496 14.29 18.34 -1.12
CA LEU A 496 13.33 17.35 -0.60
C LEU A 496 12.78 17.83 0.76
N THR A 497 11.49 18.15 0.84
CA THR A 497 10.86 18.72 2.06
C THR A 497 9.46 18.15 2.30
N ASP A 498 9.17 17.72 3.53
CA ASP A 498 7.85 17.22 3.95
C ASP A 498 7.34 16.10 3.02
N LEU A 499 8.11 15.01 2.90
CA LEU A 499 7.82 13.93 1.98
C LEU A 499 7.44 12.65 2.72
N ASP A 500 6.59 11.86 2.09
CA ASP A 500 6.15 10.57 2.61
C ASP A 500 6.24 9.52 1.50
N PHE A 501 7.02 8.47 1.74
CA PHE A 501 7.25 7.34 0.84
C PHE A 501 6.87 6.04 1.54
N ASN A 502 6.14 5.16 0.85
CA ASN A 502 5.81 3.83 1.38
C ASN A 502 6.93 2.78 1.20
N ASN A 503 7.94 3.08 0.37
CA ASN A 503 9.08 2.21 0.08
C ASN A 503 10.44 2.87 0.34
N PRO A 504 11.54 2.10 0.43
CA PRO A 504 12.89 2.63 0.49
C PRO A 504 13.19 3.63 -0.62
N VAL A 505 13.92 4.69 -0.27
CA VAL A 505 14.36 5.74 -1.20
C VAL A 505 15.87 5.68 -1.36
N HIS A 506 16.32 5.38 -2.56
CA HIS A 506 17.72 5.47 -2.97
C HIS A 506 18.01 6.88 -3.49
N LEU A 507 19.05 7.51 -2.94
CA LEU A 507 19.45 8.88 -3.28
C LEU A 507 20.86 8.85 -3.87
N GLU A 508 21.02 9.39 -5.07
CA GLU A 508 22.31 9.55 -5.74
C GLU A 508 22.48 11.00 -6.22
N SER A 509 23.66 11.58 -5.98
CA SER A 509 23.95 12.96 -6.38
C SER A 509 25.43 13.10 -6.68
N GLU A 510 25.78 14.00 -7.60
CA GLU A 510 27.16 14.45 -7.76
C GLU A 510 27.65 15.24 -6.54
N ASN A 511 26.76 15.80 -5.72
CA ASN A 511 27.14 16.46 -4.48
C ASN A 511 27.59 15.43 -3.44
N GLU A 512 28.68 15.74 -2.71
CA GLU A 512 29.12 14.89 -1.60
C GLU A 512 28.12 14.83 -0.43
N GLU A 513 27.31 15.86 -0.24
CA GLU A 513 26.36 15.95 0.87
C GLU A 513 25.08 16.70 0.47
N ILE A 514 23.92 16.15 0.86
CA ILE A 514 22.60 16.78 0.69
C ILE A 514 21.86 16.90 2.01
N THR A 515 20.94 17.87 2.10
CA THR A 515 20.03 18.02 3.24
C THR A 515 18.60 17.74 2.81
N VAL A 516 17.95 16.79 3.49
CA VAL A 516 16.53 16.48 3.32
C VAL A 516 15.77 16.93 4.57
N THR A 517 14.54 17.43 4.42
CA THR A 517 13.74 17.93 5.54
C THR A 517 12.44 17.14 5.65
N ASN A 518 12.18 16.57 6.82
CA ASN A 518 10.95 15.89 7.18
C ASN A 518 10.53 14.82 6.16
N LEU A 519 11.49 13.97 5.78
CA LEU A 519 11.27 12.84 4.89
C LEU A 519 10.91 11.61 5.72
N THR A 520 9.79 10.99 5.40
CA THR A 520 9.32 9.72 5.98
C THR A 520 9.45 8.64 4.92
N SER A 521 10.17 7.56 5.23
CA SER A 521 10.36 6.39 4.37
C SER A 521 10.80 5.21 5.25
N PRO A 522 10.50 3.95 4.88
CA PRO A 522 11.06 2.78 5.54
C PRO A 522 12.60 2.81 5.65
N GLU A 523 13.27 3.39 4.65
CA GLU A 523 14.72 3.45 4.60
C GLU A 523 15.21 4.53 3.62
N VAL A 524 16.28 5.24 3.98
CA VAL A 524 16.96 6.21 3.11
C VAL A 524 18.35 5.69 2.80
N VAL A 525 18.57 5.27 1.55
CA VAL A 525 19.82 4.65 1.10
C VAL A 525 20.59 5.66 0.25
N PRO A 526 21.59 6.35 0.80
CA PRO A 526 22.49 7.14 -0.03
C PRO A 526 23.44 6.22 -0.81
N GLU A 527 23.52 6.44 -2.11
CA GLU A 527 24.37 5.71 -3.05
C GLU A 527 25.62 6.55 -3.45
N GLY A 528 26.58 5.94 -4.12
CA GLY A 528 27.72 6.69 -4.72
C GLY A 528 28.65 7.40 -3.72
N GLY A 529 28.55 7.10 -2.42
CA GLY A 529 29.30 7.81 -1.37
C GLY A 529 28.64 9.10 -0.87
N LEU A 530 27.40 9.36 -1.29
CA LEU A 530 26.59 10.48 -0.84
C LEU A 530 26.42 10.48 0.69
N LYS A 531 26.47 11.67 1.28
CA LYS A 531 26.13 11.91 2.70
C LYS A 531 24.78 12.59 2.79
N VAL A 532 23.86 12.04 3.57
CA VAL A 532 22.53 12.63 3.76
C VAL A 532 22.40 13.17 5.17
N ARG A 533 22.07 14.45 5.29
CA ARG A 533 21.70 15.09 6.55
C ARG A 533 20.18 15.28 6.57
N MET A 534 19.49 14.60 7.47
CA MET A 534 18.06 14.73 7.62
C MET A 534 17.72 15.74 8.72
N ARG A 535 16.95 16.78 8.38
CA ARG A 535 16.22 17.60 9.35
C ARG A 535 14.87 16.94 9.56
N TRP A 536 14.44 16.75 10.79
CA TRP A 536 13.19 16.06 11.12
C TRP A 536 12.56 16.70 12.36
N TYR A 537 11.32 16.35 12.67
CA TYR A 537 10.63 16.90 13.84
C TYR A 537 10.36 15.80 14.87
N VAL A 538 10.57 16.09 16.15
CA VAL A 538 10.09 15.26 17.25
C VAL A 538 8.87 15.92 17.87
N ASN A 539 7.78 15.16 17.98
CA ASN A 539 6.58 15.62 18.69
C ASN A 539 6.68 15.16 20.14
N VAL A 540 6.89 16.10 21.05
CA VAL A 540 7.13 15.83 22.47
C VAL A 540 5.87 16.13 23.27
N GLU A 541 5.47 15.18 24.10
CA GLU A 541 4.42 15.34 25.11
C GLU A 541 5.01 15.06 26.50
N VAL A 542 4.76 15.95 27.45
CA VAL A 542 5.28 15.84 28.82
C VAL A 542 4.13 15.48 29.75
N TYR A 543 4.31 14.39 30.51
CA TYR A 543 3.31 13.80 31.39
C TYR A 543 3.80 13.71 32.84
N ASN A 544 2.87 13.67 33.79
CA ASN A 544 3.13 13.32 35.20
C ASN A 544 2.93 11.82 35.46
N GLY A 545 3.04 11.41 36.73
CA GLY A 545 2.86 10.02 37.17
C GLY A 545 1.47 9.42 36.89
N HIS A 546 0.46 10.28 36.68
CA HIS A 546 -0.92 9.91 36.35
C HIS A 546 -1.29 10.04 34.86
N GLU A 547 -0.29 10.13 33.97
CA GLU A 547 -0.50 10.33 32.52
C GLU A 547 -1.27 11.61 32.15
N ARG A 548 -1.18 12.66 32.98
CA ARG A 548 -1.71 14.01 32.67
C ARG A 548 -0.64 14.91 32.12
N LEU A 549 -0.99 15.79 31.17
CA LEU A 549 -0.05 16.72 30.57
C LEU A 549 0.51 17.71 31.61
N VAL A 550 1.80 18.00 31.49
CA VAL A 550 2.53 18.90 32.40
C VAL A 550 2.85 20.20 31.66
N PRO A 551 1.99 21.23 31.80
CA PRO A 551 2.23 22.54 31.20
C PRO A 551 3.49 23.21 31.78
N SER A 552 3.96 24.26 31.12
CA SER A 552 5.06 25.12 31.58
C SER A 552 6.37 24.36 31.89
N THR A 553 6.73 23.40 31.04
CA THR A 553 7.96 22.60 31.19
C THR A 553 9.08 23.17 30.33
N ASN A 554 10.29 23.32 30.87
CA ASN A 554 11.49 23.57 30.07
C ASN A 554 12.01 22.24 29.51
N LEU A 555 11.96 22.06 28.20
CA LEU A 555 12.51 20.89 27.53
C LEU A 555 13.93 21.17 27.04
N GLU A 556 14.86 20.31 27.42
CA GLU A 556 16.21 20.25 26.89
C GLU A 556 16.40 18.95 26.10
N ILE A 557 17.02 19.04 24.94
CA ILE A 557 17.27 17.90 24.07
C ILE A 557 18.77 17.78 23.84
N TYR A 558 19.31 16.62 24.16
CA TYR A 558 20.70 16.29 23.95
C TYR A 558 20.82 15.21 22.88
N ARG A 559 21.77 15.33 21.97
CA ARG A 559 22.17 14.23 21.08
C ARG A 559 23.26 13.42 21.78
N GLN A 560 23.05 12.12 21.93
CA GLN A 560 24.07 11.23 22.49
C GLN A 560 25.20 11.03 21.47
N ASP A 561 26.41 11.44 21.86
CA ASP A 561 27.66 11.19 21.14
C ASP A 561 28.54 10.27 22.01
N PRO A 562 29.39 9.39 21.42
CA PRO A 562 30.31 8.56 22.20
C PRO A 562 31.22 9.33 23.16
N VAL A 563 31.48 10.62 22.89
CA VAL A 563 32.38 11.45 23.72
C VAL A 563 31.63 12.28 24.74
N GLU A 564 30.56 12.98 24.33
CA GLU A 564 29.80 13.88 25.19
C GLU A 564 28.39 14.12 24.65
N ASN A 565 27.39 14.20 25.52
CA ASN A 565 26.03 14.57 25.12
C ASN A 565 25.99 16.04 24.69
N ILE A 566 25.63 16.30 23.44
CA ILE A 566 25.59 17.66 22.89
C ILE A 566 24.18 18.21 23.05
N ASN A 567 23.99 19.29 23.81
CA ASN A 567 22.70 19.99 23.85
C ASN A 567 22.39 20.57 22.47
N VAL A 568 21.37 20.05 21.80
CA VAL A 568 20.95 20.47 20.46
C VAL A 568 19.79 21.44 20.49
N LYS A 569 19.01 21.49 21.59
CA LYS A 569 17.88 22.40 21.73
C LYS A 569 17.46 22.57 23.20
N SER A 570 17.07 23.79 23.57
CA SER A 570 16.33 24.09 24.80
C SER A 570 15.12 24.97 24.47
N MET A 571 13.96 24.70 25.07
CA MET A 571 12.74 25.48 24.86
C MET A 571 11.73 25.35 26.00
N PHE A 572 10.92 26.39 26.23
CA PHE A 572 9.78 26.35 27.14
C PHE A 572 8.52 25.84 26.43
N ILE A 573 7.82 24.89 27.05
CA ILE A 573 6.63 24.24 26.51
C ILE A 573 5.42 24.59 27.40
N PRO A 574 4.65 25.64 27.05
CA PRO A 574 3.58 26.15 27.91
C PRO A 574 2.45 25.14 28.12
N GLU A 575 2.12 24.33 27.11
CA GLU A 575 1.00 23.37 27.14
C GLU A 575 1.43 21.92 27.42
N GLY A 576 2.71 21.69 27.68
CA GLY A 576 3.26 20.34 27.80
C GLY A 576 3.35 19.57 26.47
N LYS A 577 3.11 20.23 25.33
CA LYS A 577 3.28 19.68 23.97
C LYS A 577 4.13 20.60 23.08
N ALA A 578 5.08 20.04 22.32
CA ALA A 578 5.87 20.78 21.34
C ALA A 578 6.26 19.93 20.13
N SER A 579 6.45 20.57 18.97
CA SER A 579 7.11 19.96 17.80
C SER A 579 8.48 20.59 17.63
N VAL A 580 9.54 19.80 17.72
CA VAL A 580 10.92 20.31 17.81
C VAL A 580 11.73 19.86 16.60
N PRO A 581 12.26 20.80 15.78
CA PRO A 581 13.13 20.44 14.67
C PRO A 581 14.50 19.99 15.19
N LEU A 582 14.92 18.81 14.75
CA LEU A 582 16.21 18.19 15.04
C LEU A 582 16.95 17.88 13.75
N THR A 583 18.26 17.67 13.87
CA THR A 583 19.13 17.26 12.75
C THR A 583 19.75 15.91 13.07
N SER A 584 19.69 14.99 12.11
CA SER A 584 20.24 13.64 12.20
C SER A 584 21.77 13.66 12.30
N LYS A 585 22.33 12.51 12.68
CA LYS A 585 23.69 12.13 12.28
C LYS A 585 23.74 12.00 10.75
N ILE A 586 24.92 12.20 10.17
CA ILE A 586 25.11 11.98 8.73
C ILE A 586 24.81 10.51 8.42
N ILE A 587 23.85 10.29 7.52
CA ILE A 587 23.48 8.99 6.97
C ILE A 587 24.41 8.72 5.79
N THR A 588 24.98 7.52 5.75
CA THR A 588 25.88 7.02 4.71
C THR A 588 25.40 5.64 4.27
N SER A 589 25.93 5.10 3.17
CA SER A 589 25.56 3.77 2.67
C SER A 589 25.73 2.67 3.73
N GLU A 590 26.72 2.80 4.62
CA GLU A 590 26.95 1.90 5.75
C GLU A 590 25.94 2.04 6.92
N ARG A 591 25.07 3.06 6.92
CA ARG A 591 24.20 3.45 8.06
C ARG A 591 22.81 3.96 7.61
N SER A 592 22.15 3.23 6.72
CA SER A 592 20.94 3.63 5.99
C SER A 592 19.66 3.93 6.81
N ARG A 593 19.64 3.72 8.13
CA ARG A 593 18.44 3.91 8.97
C ARG A 593 18.64 4.68 10.28
N PHE A 594 19.87 5.05 10.62
CA PHE A 594 20.12 5.60 11.96
C PHE A 594 20.17 7.12 11.97
N ILE A 595 19.11 7.76 12.47
CA ILE A 595 19.04 9.21 12.63
C ILE A 595 19.89 9.64 13.82
N GLY A 596 19.75 8.97 14.97
CA GLY A 596 20.51 9.29 16.17
C GLY A 596 19.84 8.85 17.45
N ASN A 597 20.63 8.81 18.53
CA ASN A 597 20.10 8.68 19.88
C ASN A 597 20.01 10.07 20.51
N TYR A 598 18.88 10.37 21.12
CA TYR A 598 18.60 11.65 21.77
C TYR A 598 18.13 11.40 23.20
N ILE A 599 18.46 12.32 24.09
CA ILE A 599 17.93 12.39 25.45
C ILE A 599 17.04 13.62 25.49
N LEU A 600 15.80 13.45 25.95
CA LEU A 600 14.86 14.53 26.18
C LEU A 600 14.69 14.69 27.69
N GLU A 601 15.09 15.83 28.21
CA GLU A 601 15.01 16.18 29.63
C GLU A 601 13.96 17.28 29.83
N GLY A 602 12.90 16.96 30.56
CA GLY A 602 11.90 17.93 31.00
C GLY A 602 12.23 18.45 32.39
N ASN A 603 12.37 19.77 32.51
CA ASN A 603 12.70 20.47 33.75
C ASN A 603 11.53 21.37 34.15
N LYS A 604 11.03 21.22 35.38
CA LYS A 604 9.94 22.04 35.92
C LYS A 604 10.27 22.56 37.31
N SER A 605 10.11 23.87 37.52
CA SER A 605 10.25 24.45 38.86
C SER A 605 8.93 24.35 39.63
N VAL A 606 8.99 23.80 40.84
CA VAL A 606 7.86 23.63 41.76
C VAL A 606 8.29 24.13 43.13
N ASN A 607 7.64 25.17 43.66
CA ASN A 607 7.97 25.78 44.95
C ASN A 607 9.45 26.21 45.11
N GLY A 608 10.13 26.53 44.00
CA GLY A 608 11.54 26.93 43.98
C GLY A 608 12.54 25.79 43.78
N ASP A 609 12.10 24.53 43.88
CA ASP A 609 12.92 23.36 43.53
C ASP A 609 12.74 23.03 42.05
N VAL A 610 13.76 22.48 41.39
CA VAL A 610 13.68 22.00 40.00
C VAL A 610 13.54 20.49 40.02
N VAL A 611 12.45 19.99 39.44
CA VAL A 611 12.19 18.57 39.22
C VAL A 611 12.54 18.26 37.77
N ASN A 612 13.28 17.16 37.55
CA ASN A 612 13.73 16.73 36.22
C ASN A 612 13.14 15.37 35.88
N SER A 613 12.85 15.16 34.61
CA SER A 613 12.48 13.87 34.04
C SER A 613 13.24 13.66 32.75
N GLU A 614 13.75 12.45 32.54
CA GLU A 614 14.47 12.07 31.33
C GLU A 614 13.72 10.98 30.56
N THR A 615 13.76 11.04 29.23
CA THR A 615 13.47 9.90 28.36
C THR A 615 14.52 9.80 27.26
N THR A 616 14.94 8.59 26.91
CA THR A 616 15.86 8.35 25.80
C THR A 616 15.05 7.99 24.56
N LEU A 617 15.33 8.68 23.46
CA LEU A 617 14.74 8.48 22.14
C LEU A 617 15.79 7.91 21.19
N VAL A 618 15.59 6.67 20.73
CA VAL A 618 16.35 6.10 19.63
C VAL A 618 15.56 6.40 18.35
N ALA A 619 16.01 7.36 17.55
CA ALA A 619 15.35 7.74 16.31
C ALA A 619 15.93 6.91 15.15
N VAL A 620 15.08 6.09 14.56
CA VAL A 620 15.38 5.31 13.35
C VAL A 620 14.60 5.81 12.12
N ASP A 621 13.52 6.57 12.33
CA ASP A 621 12.66 7.13 11.30
C ASP A 621 12.25 8.59 11.61
N GLY A 622 11.79 9.30 10.57
CA GLY A 622 11.30 10.67 10.69
C GLY A 622 9.98 10.73 11.49
N ASN A 623 9.74 11.85 12.19
CA ASN A 623 8.53 12.12 12.98
C ASN A 623 8.22 11.16 14.13
N VAL A 624 9.12 11.07 15.10
CA VAL A 624 8.87 10.28 16.31
C VAL A 624 8.04 11.06 17.33
N LYS A 625 7.08 10.38 17.95
CA LYS A 625 6.36 10.87 19.13
C LYS A 625 7.10 10.44 20.40
N ALA A 626 7.60 11.41 21.17
CA ALA A 626 8.32 11.15 22.42
C ALA A 626 7.48 11.56 23.63
N ARG A 627 7.53 10.74 24.69
CA ARG A 627 6.84 11.02 25.96
C ARG A 627 7.86 11.16 27.09
N VAL A 628 7.90 12.35 27.70
CA VAL A 628 8.68 12.61 28.93
C VAL A 628 7.75 12.41 30.12
N ARG A 629 8.14 11.66 31.15
CA ARG A 629 7.28 11.31 32.29
C ARG A 629 7.92 11.63 33.63
N PHE A 630 7.43 12.67 34.29
CA PHE A 630 7.76 12.94 35.69
C PHE A 630 7.21 11.83 36.59
N LYS A 631 8.00 11.45 37.61
CA LYS A 631 7.56 10.48 38.62
C LYS A 631 6.65 11.13 39.66
N GLU A 632 6.89 12.42 39.88
CA GLU A 632 6.18 13.25 40.82
C GLU A 632 4.86 13.71 40.22
N ASP A 633 3.83 13.74 41.06
CA ASP A 633 2.63 14.47 40.74
C ASP A 633 2.82 15.94 41.05
N PHE A 634 2.38 16.76 40.10
CA PHE A 634 2.29 18.19 40.30
C PHE A 634 0.88 18.47 40.82
N PRO A 635 0.71 18.82 42.12
CA PRO A 635 -0.57 19.24 42.63
C PRO A 635 -0.87 20.63 42.07
N TYR A 636 -1.50 20.70 40.90
CA TYR A 636 -2.15 21.93 40.51
C TYR A 636 -3.44 22.05 41.30
N SER A 637 -3.72 23.24 41.80
CA SER A 637 -5.01 23.64 42.36
C SER A 637 -5.67 24.60 41.39
N LEU A 638 -6.98 24.49 41.20
CA LEU A 638 -7.76 25.44 40.42
C LEU A 638 -8.03 26.69 41.26
N VAL A 639 -7.66 27.86 40.74
CA VAL A 639 -7.94 29.18 41.34
C VAL A 639 -9.06 29.84 40.56
N ILE A 640 -10.12 30.22 41.26
CA ILE A 640 -11.27 30.93 40.70
C ILE A 640 -11.21 32.38 41.17
N ASN A 641 -11.03 33.30 40.22
CA ASN A 641 -11.13 34.73 40.44
C ASN A 641 -12.43 35.24 39.83
N VAL A 642 -13.29 35.86 40.62
CA VAL A 642 -14.60 36.34 40.17
C VAL A 642 -14.80 37.78 40.61
N ASP A 643 -15.36 38.58 39.71
CA ASP A 643 -15.81 39.92 40.05
C ASP A 643 -17.32 39.86 40.34
N LEU A 644 -17.68 40.25 41.56
CA LEU A 644 -19.03 40.10 42.10
C LEU A 644 -19.53 41.44 42.65
N PRO A 645 -20.74 41.88 42.25
CA PRO A 645 -21.35 43.06 42.84
C PRO A 645 -21.62 42.81 44.33
N LYS A 646 -21.23 43.76 45.18
CA LYS A 646 -21.37 43.63 46.64
C LYS A 646 -22.83 43.64 47.12
N LYS A 647 -23.75 44.21 46.33
CA LYS A 647 -25.17 44.37 46.68
C LYS A 647 -26.05 44.30 45.44
N LEU A 648 -27.20 43.65 45.55
CA LEU A 648 -28.21 43.55 44.50
C LEU A 648 -29.63 43.72 45.09
N ASN A 649 -30.57 44.20 44.28
CA ASN A 649 -31.98 44.21 44.65
C ASN A 649 -32.61 42.81 44.48
N PRO A 650 -33.64 42.45 45.27
CA PRO A 650 -34.34 41.17 45.10
C PRO A 650 -34.87 40.99 43.66
N GLY A 651 -34.53 39.87 43.02
CA GLY A 651 -34.95 39.55 41.65
C GLY A 651 -34.16 40.26 40.54
N GLU A 652 -33.20 41.12 40.89
CA GLU A 652 -32.34 41.83 39.92
C GLU A 652 -31.48 40.83 39.12
N SER A 653 -31.43 41.01 37.80
CA SER A 653 -30.54 40.22 36.95
C SER A 653 -29.14 40.83 36.98
N PHE A 654 -28.12 40.00 37.15
CA PHE A 654 -26.72 40.42 37.13
C PHE A 654 -25.90 39.48 36.26
N VAL A 655 -24.72 39.94 35.85
CA VAL A 655 -23.74 39.14 35.14
C VAL A 655 -22.58 38.93 36.09
N LEU A 656 -22.22 37.68 36.33
CA LEU A 656 -21.01 37.29 37.03
C LEU A 656 -19.95 36.97 36.00
N GLU A 657 -18.82 37.66 36.09
CA GLU A 657 -17.65 37.40 35.26
C GLU A 657 -16.53 36.85 36.13
N GLY A 658 -15.83 35.84 35.62
CA GLY A 658 -14.73 35.23 36.33
C GLY A 658 -13.69 34.65 35.40
N ARG A 659 -12.58 34.22 36.01
CA ARG A 659 -11.46 33.57 35.36
C ARG A 659 -11.00 32.39 36.23
N ALA A 660 -10.84 31.23 35.61
CA ALA A 660 -10.25 30.06 36.21
C ALA A 660 -8.81 29.87 35.70
N THR A 661 -7.86 29.73 36.63
CA THR A 661 -6.44 29.49 36.33
C THR A 661 -5.88 28.36 37.18
N TYR A 662 -4.83 27.71 36.71
CA TYR A 662 -4.05 26.76 37.51
C TYR A 662 -3.08 27.52 38.44
N GLU A 663 -3.15 27.23 39.74
CA GLU A 663 -2.28 27.84 40.75
C GLU A 663 -0.81 27.57 40.44
N GLY A 664 0.02 28.62 40.55
CA GLY A 664 1.47 28.52 40.38
C GLY A 664 2.00 28.56 38.93
N VAL A 665 1.15 28.49 37.91
CA VAL A 665 1.60 28.47 36.49
C VAL A 665 0.93 29.51 35.57
N ASP A 666 0.02 30.33 36.08
CA ASP A 666 -0.78 31.34 35.32
C ASP A 666 -1.39 30.80 34.00
N LEU A 667 -1.60 29.49 33.95
CA LEU A 667 -2.19 28.80 32.81
C LEU A 667 -3.71 28.89 32.90
N GLN A 668 -4.35 29.17 31.77
CA GLN A 668 -5.79 29.30 31.66
C GLN A 668 -6.46 27.92 31.61
N VAL A 669 -7.63 27.83 32.24
CA VAL A 669 -8.42 26.59 32.29
C VAL A 669 -9.49 26.70 31.21
N GLU A 670 -9.27 26.11 30.05
CA GLU A 670 -10.19 26.15 28.91
C GLU A 670 -11.25 25.04 29.00
N ASN A 671 -12.47 25.29 28.50
CA ASN A 671 -13.56 24.31 28.37
C ASN A 671 -13.98 23.61 29.69
N ALA A 672 -13.59 24.14 30.84
CA ALA A 672 -14.03 23.64 32.14
C ALA A 672 -15.49 24.00 32.38
N SER A 673 -16.23 23.07 32.98
CA SER A 673 -17.61 23.27 33.41
C SER A 673 -17.63 24.22 34.60
N VAL A 674 -18.42 25.29 34.50
CA VAL A 674 -18.60 26.27 35.58
C VAL A 674 -20.05 26.24 36.04
N GLU A 675 -20.25 25.97 37.31
CA GLU A 675 -21.55 25.92 37.97
C GLU A 675 -21.65 27.02 39.04
N LEU A 676 -22.73 27.80 38.97
CA LEU A 676 -23.08 28.80 39.98
C LEU A 676 -24.34 28.37 40.71
N MET A 677 -24.29 28.40 42.05
CA MET A 677 -25.43 28.16 42.94
C MET A 677 -25.58 29.29 43.94
N ILE A 678 -26.82 29.69 44.25
CA ILE A 678 -27.12 30.65 45.33
C ILE A 678 -27.86 29.94 46.47
N ASN A 679 -27.36 30.05 47.69
CA ASN A 679 -27.91 29.45 48.93
C ASN A 679 -28.12 27.93 48.91
N HIS A 680 -27.46 27.20 48.00
CA HIS A 680 -27.71 25.78 47.74
C HIS A 680 -29.15 25.47 47.27
N ASP A 681 -29.82 26.44 46.65
CA ASP A 681 -31.13 26.24 46.05
C ASP A 681 -30.97 25.70 44.61
N GLU A 682 -31.51 24.51 44.33
CA GLU A 682 -31.44 23.89 43.00
C GLU A 682 -32.18 24.71 41.93
N ASP A 683 -33.18 25.51 42.33
CA ASP A 683 -33.91 26.41 41.43
C ASP A 683 -33.09 27.66 41.04
N LEU A 684 -31.94 27.88 41.70
CA LEU A 684 -31.00 28.99 41.47
C LEU A 684 -29.62 28.46 41.05
N LYS A 685 -29.63 27.60 40.03
CA LYS A 685 -28.44 26.99 39.44
C LYS A 685 -28.25 27.42 37.99
N TRP A 686 -27.03 27.81 37.65
CA TRP A 686 -26.64 28.20 36.29
C TRP A 686 -25.31 27.54 35.92
N ASN A 687 -25.21 27.09 34.66
CA ASN A 687 -24.00 26.45 34.14
C ASN A 687 -23.49 27.21 32.91
N THR A 688 -22.17 27.22 32.74
CA THR A 688 -21.48 27.69 31.54
C THR A 688 -20.16 26.93 31.38
N THR A 689 -19.35 27.28 30.40
CA THR A 689 -17.98 26.81 30.26
C THR A 689 -17.00 27.97 30.21
N THR A 690 -15.72 27.73 30.50
CA THR A 690 -14.65 28.71 30.28
C THR A 690 -14.24 28.79 28.80
N ASP A 691 -13.84 29.98 28.35
CA ASP A 691 -13.23 30.20 27.03
C ASP A 691 -11.72 29.82 27.01
N GLU A 692 -11.07 29.95 25.85
CA GLU A 692 -9.61 29.73 25.67
C GLU A 692 -8.73 30.56 26.62
N MET A 693 -9.25 31.64 27.18
CA MET A 693 -8.56 32.51 28.15
C MET A 693 -8.97 32.21 29.60
N GLY A 694 -9.66 31.10 29.84
CA GLY A 694 -10.13 30.68 31.15
C GLY A 694 -11.28 31.53 31.70
N ARG A 695 -11.86 32.41 30.88
CA ARG A 695 -12.91 33.34 31.31
C ARG A 695 -14.27 32.72 31.18
N PHE A 696 -15.16 33.05 32.10
CA PHE A 696 -16.55 32.64 32.06
C PHE A 696 -17.46 33.81 32.41
N SER A 697 -18.68 33.79 31.86
CA SER A 697 -19.72 34.78 32.11
C SER A 697 -21.06 34.08 32.35
N ILE A 698 -21.68 34.34 33.50
CA ILE A 698 -22.96 33.75 33.91
C ILE A 698 -23.97 34.86 34.15
N LYS A 699 -25.09 34.81 33.43
CA LYS A 699 -26.23 35.71 33.67
C LYS A 699 -27.19 35.08 34.67
N ALA A 700 -27.19 35.58 35.90
CA ALA A 700 -27.98 35.07 37.02
C ALA A 700 -29.02 36.09 37.52
N LYS A 701 -29.88 35.67 38.44
CA LYS A 701 -30.85 36.54 39.13
C LYS A 701 -30.66 36.44 40.64
N ALA A 702 -30.68 37.60 41.31
CA ALA A 702 -30.63 37.66 42.77
C ALA A 702 -31.89 37.01 43.38
N PRO A 703 -31.77 36.26 44.49
CA PRO A 703 -32.91 35.64 45.15
C PRO A 703 -33.93 36.70 45.60
N SER A 704 -35.19 36.29 45.73
CA SER A 704 -36.24 37.18 46.24
C SER A 704 -36.12 37.42 47.75
N ALA A 705 -35.43 36.52 48.46
CA ALA A 705 -35.17 36.63 49.89
C ALA A 705 -34.10 37.70 50.17
N MET A 706 -34.46 38.68 51.01
CA MET A 706 -33.53 39.72 51.46
C MET A 706 -32.59 39.17 52.54
N GLY A 707 -31.36 39.68 52.59
CA GLY A 707 -30.34 39.31 53.57
C GLY A 707 -28.99 38.95 52.94
N ALA A 708 -28.11 38.36 53.75
CA ALA A 708 -26.87 37.78 53.27
C ALA A 708 -27.16 36.43 52.61
N ASN A 709 -26.75 36.30 51.35
CA ASN A 709 -26.87 35.08 50.56
C ASN A 709 -25.47 34.57 50.24
N THR A 710 -25.32 33.27 50.02
CA THR A 710 -24.03 32.67 49.64
C THR A 710 -24.07 32.29 48.17
N ILE A 711 -23.16 32.84 47.37
CA ILE A 711 -22.90 32.40 45.99
C ILE A 711 -21.77 31.39 46.05
N LYS A 712 -22.01 30.20 45.54
CA LYS A 712 -21.03 29.13 45.40
C LYS A 712 -20.76 28.90 43.93
N ILE A 713 -19.50 28.96 43.54
CA ILE A 713 -19.04 28.78 42.17
C ILE A 713 -18.14 27.55 42.19
N ASN A 714 -18.53 26.53 41.45
CA ASN A 714 -17.76 25.31 41.25
C ASN A 714 -17.22 25.32 39.83
N VAL A 715 -15.91 25.14 39.67
CA VAL A 715 -15.27 24.95 38.36
C VAL A 715 -14.72 23.54 38.33
N GLN A 716 -15.13 22.75 37.35
CA GLN A 716 -14.69 21.38 37.14
C GLN A 716 -14.03 21.26 35.76
N ASP A 717 -12.75 20.96 35.76
CA ASP A 717 -12.00 20.58 34.56
C ASP A 717 -11.99 19.05 34.48
N GLU A 718 -12.75 18.50 33.55
CA GLU A 718 -12.86 17.05 33.35
C GLU A 718 -11.57 16.45 32.79
N ASP A 719 -10.84 17.19 31.95
CA ASP A 719 -9.60 16.74 31.30
C ASP A 719 -8.48 16.55 32.33
N MET A 720 -8.43 17.44 33.32
CA MET A 720 -7.45 17.37 34.40
C MET A 720 -8.00 16.71 35.67
N MET A 721 -9.28 16.30 35.69
CA MET A 721 -10.01 15.77 36.84
C MET A 721 -9.78 16.62 38.11
N MET A 722 -9.94 17.94 37.96
CA MET A 722 -9.79 18.89 39.06
C MET A 722 -11.10 19.63 39.26
N ASP A 723 -11.45 19.86 40.52
CA ASP A 723 -12.52 20.75 40.91
C ASP A 723 -11.99 21.82 41.86
N SER A 724 -12.63 22.98 41.82
CA SER A 724 -12.41 24.02 42.82
C SER A 724 -13.71 24.74 43.09
N GLU A 725 -13.84 25.15 44.33
CA GLU A 725 -15.02 25.81 44.83
C GLU A 725 -14.64 27.16 45.43
N LYS A 726 -15.37 28.19 45.03
CA LYS A 726 -15.27 29.51 45.62
C LYS A 726 -16.63 29.99 46.11
N SER A 727 -16.69 30.32 47.40
CA SER A 727 -17.86 30.90 48.03
C SER A 727 -17.69 32.40 48.27
N HIS A 728 -18.72 33.18 47.95
CA HIS A 728 -18.79 34.62 48.16
C HIS A 728 -20.11 35.01 48.84
N SER A 729 -20.07 36.03 49.70
CA SER A 729 -21.28 36.60 50.30
C SER A 729 -21.88 37.65 49.37
N LEU A 730 -23.16 37.50 49.03
CA LEU A 730 -23.96 38.44 48.27
C LEU A 730 -25.01 39.09 49.18
N GLN A 731 -24.98 40.41 49.33
CA GLN A 731 -26.03 41.11 50.06
C GLN A 731 -27.21 41.41 49.13
N VAL A 732 -28.39 40.85 49.43
CA VAL A 732 -29.62 41.16 48.70
C VAL A 732 -30.49 42.06 49.56
N GLY A 733 -30.75 43.27 49.11
CA GLY A 733 -31.57 44.21 49.84
C GLY A 733 -31.89 45.45 49.02
N ARG A 734 -33.05 46.05 49.28
CA ARG A 734 -33.44 47.31 48.67
C ARG A 734 -32.50 48.42 49.14
N ASP A 735 -32.17 49.37 48.28
CA ASP A 735 -31.42 50.60 48.63
C ASP A 735 -32.20 51.61 49.51
N ASP A 736 -33.27 51.13 50.16
CA ASP A 736 -34.18 51.91 51.00
C ASP A 736 -33.55 52.37 52.34
N GLU A 737 -32.31 52.00 52.65
CA GLU A 737 -31.60 52.61 53.78
C GLU A 737 -31.33 54.12 53.57
N SER A 738 -31.32 54.61 52.33
CA SER A 738 -31.24 56.05 52.07
C SER A 738 -32.59 56.77 52.22
N SER A 739 -33.71 56.06 52.13
CA SER A 739 -35.07 56.63 52.25
C SER A 739 -35.58 56.61 53.69
N LEU A 740 -35.20 55.62 54.52
CA LEU A 740 -35.50 55.62 55.96
C LEU A 740 -34.67 56.65 56.75
N GLN A 741 -33.40 56.89 56.37
CA GLN A 741 -32.65 58.04 56.90
C GLN A 741 -33.23 59.38 56.43
N LYS A 742 -33.72 59.50 55.19
CA LYS A 742 -34.41 60.72 54.73
C LYS A 742 -35.80 60.93 55.35
N PHE A 743 -36.52 59.86 55.70
CA PHE A 743 -37.85 59.93 56.32
C PHE A 743 -37.77 60.27 57.81
N LEU A 744 -36.75 59.78 58.53
CA LEU A 744 -36.50 60.15 59.92
C LEU A 744 -36.02 61.61 60.09
N PHE A 745 -35.49 62.26 59.04
CA PHE A 745 -35.10 63.68 59.06
C PHE A 745 -36.16 64.67 58.56
N THR A 746 -37.32 64.21 58.04
CA THR A 746 -38.35 65.08 57.45
C THR A 746 -39.65 65.17 58.26
N THR A 747 -39.79 64.42 59.35
CA THR A 747 -40.93 64.56 60.28
C THR A 747 -40.54 65.37 61.53
N THR A 748 -41.54 66.10 62.04
CA THR A 748 -41.45 67.24 62.98
C THR A 748 -40.77 66.98 64.33
N SER A 749 -40.40 65.74 64.65
CA SER A 749 -39.66 65.35 65.85
C SER A 749 -38.13 65.52 65.72
N GLY A 750 -37.57 65.49 64.50
CA GLY A 750 -36.13 65.62 64.27
C GLY A 750 -35.56 67.00 64.61
N ARG A 751 -36.34 68.08 64.49
CA ARG A 751 -35.92 69.44 64.88
C ARG A 751 -35.81 69.64 66.39
N PHE A 752 -36.50 68.83 67.20
CA PHE A 752 -36.47 68.93 68.65
C PHE A 752 -35.18 68.33 69.25
N ILE A 753 -34.67 67.24 68.66
CA ILE A 753 -33.44 66.56 69.13
C ILE A 753 -32.20 67.36 68.74
N THR A 754 -32.15 67.93 67.52
CA THR A 754 -31.03 68.79 67.10
C THR A 754 -30.95 70.07 67.93
N MET A 755 -32.09 70.64 68.35
CA MET A 755 -32.11 71.81 69.25
C MET A 755 -31.65 71.45 70.67
N MET A 756 -32.01 70.28 71.20
CA MET A 756 -31.50 69.77 72.48
C MET A 756 -29.99 69.50 72.46
N ILE A 757 -29.46 68.95 71.36
CA ILE A 757 -28.01 68.69 71.20
C ILE A 757 -27.23 70.00 71.05
N ILE A 758 -27.77 71.00 70.35
CA ILE A 758 -27.15 72.33 70.24
C ILE A 758 -27.16 73.07 71.59
N ILE A 759 -28.25 72.98 72.36
CA ILE A 759 -28.31 73.55 73.73
C ILE A 759 -27.34 72.80 74.67
N GLY A 760 -27.21 71.48 74.53
CA GLY A 760 -26.25 70.68 75.29
C GLY A 760 -24.78 70.99 74.96
N LEU A 761 -24.46 71.19 73.67
CA LEU A 761 -23.11 71.55 73.22
C LEU A 761 -22.73 73.00 73.57
N VAL A 762 -23.69 73.92 73.63
CA VAL A 762 -23.46 75.30 74.11
C VAL A 762 -23.19 75.33 75.63
N ILE A 763 -23.84 74.46 76.41
CA ILE A 763 -23.58 74.31 77.86
C ILE A 763 -22.23 73.61 78.12
N LEU A 764 -21.84 72.64 77.28
CA LEU A 764 -20.54 71.96 77.37
C LEU A 764 -19.36 72.86 76.93
N ALA A 765 -19.57 73.71 75.92
CA ALA A 765 -18.57 74.68 75.47
C ALA A 765 -18.38 75.83 76.48
N TYR A 766 -19.41 76.19 77.26
CA TYR A 766 -19.29 77.20 78.32
C TYR A 766 -18.54 76.69 79.56
N SER A 767 -18.46 75.37 79.77
CA SER A 767 -17.79 74.75 80.93
C SER A 767 -16.31 74.41 80.69
N ILE A 768 -15.82 74.46 79.44
CA ILE A 768 -14.42 74.17 79.07
C ILE A 768 -13.54 75.45 79.08
N VAL A 769 -14.14 76.66 79.12
CA VAL A 769 -13.40 77.95 79.06
C VAL A 769 -12.84 78.42 80.42
N THR A 770 -13.14 77.74 81.53
CA THR A 770 -12.62 78.11 82.86
C THR A 770 -11.85 76.96 83.52
N THR A 771 -10.65 76.63 83.03
CA THR A 771 -9.64 75.98 83.88
C THR A 771 -8.22 76.31 83.36
N PRO A 772 -7.31 76.82 84.20
CA PRO A 772 -6.01 77.31 83.75
C PRO A 772 -4.94 76.21 83.61
N MET A 773 -4.01 76.49 82.71
CA MET A 773 -2.79 75.77 82.32
C MET A 773 -1.97 75.12 83.45
N LYS A 774 -1.25 74.04 83.09
CA LYS A 774 0.14 73.83 83.49
C LYS A 774 0.98 73.24 82.35
N SER A 775 2.15 73.84 82.17
CA SER A 775 3.18 73.56 81.17
C SER A 775 3.96 72.28 81.44
N GLU A 776 4.44 71.62 80.38
CA GLU A 776 5.86 71.23 80.30
C GLU A 776 6.30 70.89 78.87
N LYS A 777 7.61 71.10 78.64
CA LYS A 777 8.33 71.17 77.36
C LYS A 777 8.55 69.79 76.74
N GLY A 778 8.71 69.74 75.41
CA GLY A 778 9.36 68.61 74.74
C GLY A 778 9.19 68.60 73.22
N SER A 779 10.26 68.96 72.51
CA SER A 779 10.40 69.11 71.06
C SER A 779 10.69 67.80 70.31
N ILE A 780 10.27 67.68 69.04
CA ILE A 780 11.09 67.41 67.82
C ILE A 780 10.28 66.67 66.70
N SER A 781 10.28 67.32 65.53
CA SER A 781 10.26 66.90 64.10
C SER A 781 9.84 65.48 63.67
N SER A 782 9.34 65.20 62.46
CA SER A 782 9.34 65.93 61.19
C SER A 782 8.21 65.40 60.28
N SER A 783 7.60 66.32 59.54
CA SER A 783 6.65 66.10 58.46
C SER A 783 7.39 65.91 57.13
N GLU A 784 7.47 64.68 56.62
CA GLU A 784 8.00 64.42 55.26
C GLU A 784 7.32 63.28 54.48
N ASN A 785 6.27 62.64 55.03
CA ASN A 785 5.65 61.46 54.39
C ASN A 785 4.23 61.66 53.85
N MET A 786 3.60 62.83 53.98
CA MET A 786 2.24 63.05 53.44
C MET A 786 2.20 63.66 52.03
N VAL A 787 3.32 64.18 51.52
CA VAL A 787 3.37 64.79 50.17
C VAL A 787 3.74 63.76 49.08
N LYS A 788 4.46 62.68 49.43
CA LYS A 788 4.85 61.63 48.49
C LYS A 788 3.76 60.60 48.16
N TRP A 789 2.65 60.58 48.91
CA TRP A 789 1.54 59.67 48.63
C TRP A 789 0.54 60.25 47.62
N ALA A 790 0.45 61.58 47.51
CA ALA A 790 -0.46 62.26 46.58
C ALA A 790 0.09 62.38 45.14
N GLU A 791 1.41 62.35 44.94
CA GLU A 791 2.03 62.42 43.60
C GLU A 791 2.09 61.07 42.87
N LYS A 792 1.94 59.94 43.57
CA LYS A 792 1.98 58.60 42.95
C LYS A 792 0.63 58.18 42.35
N SER A 793 -0.48 58.57 42.98
CA SER A 793 -1.83 58.20 42.52
C SER A 793 -2.32 58.99 41.29
N LEU A 794 -1.57 60.00 40.83
CA LEU A 794 -1.91 60.84 39.67
C LEU A 794 -1.07 60.51 38.41
N LYS A 795 -0.16 59.52 38.50
CA LYS A 795 0.70 59.08 37.38
C LYS A 795 0.41 57.66 36.87
N GLU A 796 -0.55 56.95 37.45
CA GLU A 796 -0.92 55.58 37.05
C GLU A 796 -2.33 55.49 36.42
N SER A 797 -2.81 56.59 35.81
CA SER A 797 -4.07 56.61 35.03
C SER A 797 -3.92 57.21 33.62
N GLU A 798 -2.76 57.04 32.99
CA GLU A 798 -2.59 57.13 31.53
C GLU A 798 -2.25 55.76 30.94
#